data_AF-A0A9P8PH61-F1
#
_entry.id   AF-A0A9P8PH61-F1
#
_cell.length_a   1.000
_cell.length_b   1.000
_cell.length_c   1.000
_cell.angle_alpha   90.00
_cell.angle_beta   90.00
_cell.angle_gamma   90.00
#
_symmetry.space_group_name_H-M   'P 1'
#
loop_
_entity.id
_entity.type
_entity.pdbx_description
1 polymer ?
#
loop_
_entity_poly.entity_id
_entity_poly.type
_entity_poly.pdbx_seq_one_letter_code
_entity_poly.pdbx_strand_id
1 'polypeptide(L)'
;MSLQLLSSQDGSVLSLVENLKVSIAASVFQPKLELVADSEGKKELRLQDTKSGFELIEPNSIVKYLASLKTKDTKVFEDNELISQDQTILFPALKANKLDSEILSKIGSVTSADSESVSQIILFASLYPILSKHSDSKLSGWFKQFSEIPAVATGISNALKITKIQRVPEKNTNKVKVLEGHSVKKSEGKLKPKPNERNILITSALPYVNNVPHLGNIVGSVLSADLYSRYCKRRNYNALFVCGTDEYGTATETKALEDGVTPQELCDKYHAIHSDVYKWFQIGFDHFGRTTTPKQTEIAQDIFLKLNANGYLEEQVMKQLFCPVHKGFLADRYVEGECPRCHYEDARGDQCDKCGNLLDPFELINPRCKLDGHTPEPRESNQIFLSLDKLEPDLRKWFEEAAEKGKWSKNSKTITNSWLKEGLQPRCITRDLVWGTPVPLEGYEKKVLYVWFDAPIGYISITACYTDDWKEWWKNPEHVQLYQFMGKDNVPFHSVVFPSSELGTKEDWTLLHHLNTTEYLQYEGGKFSKSRGIGVFGNNAEATGVSPSVWRYYLASVRPESQDSQFSWYEFVTKNNSELLANLGNFVNRLVKFVIAKYNGVVPEFKTTDCEVYPTLKKDLDSLIKTYVDDMEAVRLRKGLETAMMISARGNLFLQENKLDNSLYNDSPEKSDAVVAIGLNIVYLVSAVIAPYMPETSKQIEEILRVPELKIPDEFDLWVEPGHCIGKAQYLFKRIDEKKIDEWKALYGGQQQK
;
A
#
# COMPACT_ATOMS: atom_id res chain seq x y z
N MET A 1 51.09 42.81 -8.43
CA MET A 1 52.11 41.81 -8.87
C MET A 1 51.95 41.67 -10.38
N SER A 2 52.99 41.42 -11.18
CA SER A 2 52.80 41.34 -12.64
C SER A 2 52.54 39.91 -13.14
N LEU A 3 53.03 38.90 -12.41
CA LEU A 3 52.73 37.49 -12.63
C LEU A 3 51.35 37.10 -12.10
N GLN A 4 50.56 36.45 -12.96
CA GLN A 4 49.23 35.92 -12.68
C GLN A 4 49.18 34.44 -13.05
N LEU A 5 48.60 33.61 -12.20
CA LEU A 5 48.37 32.19 -12.44
C LEU A 5 46.85 31.92 -12.54
N LEU A 6 46.42 31.44 -13.69
CA LEU A 6 45.07 31.03 -14.02
C LEU A 6 44.95 29.51 -13.96
N SER A 7 43.85 29.02 -13.40
CA SER A 7 43.56 27.59 -13.25
C SER A 7 42.82 27.01 -14.45
N SER A 8 43.04 25.73 -14.71
CA SER A 8 42.28 24.93 -15.66
C SER A 8 40.86 24.71 -15.13
N GLN A 9 39.83 24.84 -15.97
CA GLN A 9 38.40 24.83 -15.56
C GLN A 9 37.51 23.97 -16.48
N ASP A 10 38.07 22.97 -17.15
CA ASP A 10 37.32 22.09 -18.07
C ASP A 10 36.54 20.97 -17.34
N GLY A 11 36.77 20.79 -16.04
CA GLY A 11 36.10 19.81 -15.19
C GLY A 11 36.59 18.37 -15.39
N SER A 12 37.69 18.15 -16.09
CA SER A 12 38.31 16.84 -16.25
C SER A 12 39.21 16.46 -15.07
N VAL A 13 39.54 15.17 -14.95
CA VAL A 13 40.58 14.70 -14.02
C VAL A 13 41.95 15.29 -14.37
N LEU A 14 42.19 15.55 -15.66
CA LEU A 14 43.41 16.21 -16.13
C LEU A 14 43.49 17.65 -15.58
N SER A 15 42.40 18.42 -15.62
CA SER A 15 42.34 19.76 -15.04
C SER A 15 42.63 19.77 -13.53
N LEU A 16 42.17 18.77 -12.78
CA LEU A 16 42.55 18.62 -11.37
C LEU A 16 44.07 18.42 -11.21
N VAL A 17 44.66 17.53 -12.00
CA VAL A 17 46.11 17.26 -11.96
C VAL A 17 46.92 18.52 -12.30
N GLU A 18 46.51 19.24 -13.35
CA GLU A 18 47.11 20.50 -13.77
C GLU A 18 47.08 21.55 -12.65
N ASN A 19 45.91 21.72 -12.02
CA ASN A 19 45.73 22.66 -10.92
C ASN A 19 46.51 22.23 -9.66
N LEU A 20 46.59 20.93 -9.36
CA LEU A 20 47.40 20.39 -8.26
C LEU A 20 48.89 20.70 -8.47
N LYS A 21 49.43 20.44 -9.67
CA LYS A 21 50.83 20.72 -10.01
C LYS A 21 51.20 22.16 -9.68
N VAL A 22 50.44 23.12 -10.21
CA VAL A 22 50.76 24.55 -10.05
C VAL A 22 50.42 25.08 -8.66
N SER A 23 49.36 24.59 -8.01
CA SER A 23 48.97 25.06 -6.66
C SER A 23 49.93 24.58 -5.59
N ILE A 24 50.40 23.33 -5.68
CA ILE A 24 51.44 22.80 -4.80
C ILE A 24 52.73 23.58 -5.02
N ALA A 25 53.17 23.77 -6.27
CA ALA A 25 54.36 24.54 -6.59
C ALA A 25 54.28 25.99 -6.08
N ALA A 26 53.15 26.68 -6.28
CA ALA A 26 52.95 28.04 -5.77
C ALA A 26 53.01 28.10 -4.23
N SER A 27 52.43 27.11 -3.54
CA SER A 27 52.45 27.04 -2.08
C SER A 27 53.86 26.73 -1.51
N VAL A 28 54.60 25.83 -2.15
CA VAL A 28 55.97 25.44 -1.75
C VAL A 28 57.00 26.54 -2.05
N PHE A 29 56.94 27.12 -3.26
CA PHE A 29 57.96 28.06 -3.72
C PHE A 29 57.66 29.52 -3.37
N GLN A 30 56.42 29.82 -2.95
CA GLN A 30 55.96 31.16 -2.55
C GLN A 30 56.39 32.30 -3.50
N PRO A 31 56.20 32.15 -4.82
CA PRO A 31 56.51 33.20 -5.78
C PRO A 31 55.62 34.43 -5.54
N LYS A 32 56.10 35.61 -5.93
CA LYS A 32 55.28 36.84 -5.95
C LYS A 32 54.33 36.82 -7.15
N LEU A 33 53.22 36.08 -7.03
CA LEU A 33 52.17 35.98 -8.05
C LEU A 33 50.77 36.22 -7.48
N GLU A 34 49.85 36.59 -8.36
CA GLU A 34 48.41 36.68 -8.07
C GLU A 34 47.68 35.46 -8.66
N LEU A 35 46.77 34.86 -7.88
CA LEU A 35 45.88 33.80 -8.37
C LEU A 35 44.64 34.45 -8.96
N VAL A 36 44.37 34.22 -10.25
CA VAL A 36 43.25 34.84 -10.97
C VAL A 36 42.27 33.75 -11.40
N ALA A 37 40.99 33.91 -11.06
CA ALA A 37 39.92 33.11 -11.62
C ALA A 37 39.67 33.58 -13.06
N ASP A 38 39.76 32.66 -14.04
CA ASP A 38 39.57 33.00 -15.46
C ASP A 38 38.14 33.53 -15.69
N SER A 39 38.03 34.84 -15.91
CA SER A 39 36.78 35.54 -16.24
C SER A 39 36.54 35.65 -17.76
N GLU A 40 37.51 35.26 -18.60
CA GLU A 40 37.48 35.41 -20.06
C GLU A 40 37.12 34.12 -20.82
N GLY A 41 36.89 33.01 -20.10
CA GLY A 41 36.27 31.81 -20.66
C GLY A 41 37.20 30.91 -21.48
N LYS A 42 38.52 31.06 -21.36
CA LYS A 42 39.50 30.18 -22.03
C LYS A 42 39.65 28.83 -21.33
N LYS A 43 39.34 28.73 -20.03
CA LYS A 43 39.33 27.51 -19.20
C LYS A 43 40.64 26.69 -19.19
N GLU A 44 41.74 27.27 -19.64
CA GLU A 44 43.05 26.63 -19.75
C GLU A 44 44.02 27.13 -18.67
N LEU A 45 44.89 26.25 -18.18
CA LEU A 45 45.96 26.58 -17.25
C LEU A 45 46.92 27.60 -17.89
N ARG A 46 47.26 28.68 -17.17
CA ARG A 46 48.20 29.68 -17.69
C ARG A 46 48.93 30.43 -16.57
N LEU A 47 50.25 30.56 -16.69
CA LEU A 47 51.03 31.56 -15.98
C LEU A 47 51.37 32.69 -16.94
N GLN A 48 50.98 33.92 -16.63
CA GLN A 48 51.21 35.09 -17.49
C GLN A 48 51.85 36.24 -16.73
N ASP A 49 52.72 37.01 -17.39
CA ASP A 49 53.23 38.28 -16.88
C ASP A 49 52.59 39.43 -17.64
N THR A 50 51.68 40.13 -16.96
CA THR A 50 50.86 41.23 -17.51
C THR A 50 51.67 42.41 -18.04
N LYS A 51 52.96 42.53 -17.69
CA LYS A 51 53.83 43.62 -18.15
C LYS A 51 54.66 43.28 -19.37
N SER A 52 55.11 42.03 -19.49
CA SER A 52 56.04 41.60 -20.54
C SER A 52 55.36 40.84 -21.68
N GLY A 53 54.13 40.36 -21.47
CA GLY A 53 53.42 39.49 -22.42
C GLY A 53 53.94 38.04 -22.42
N PHE A 54 54.78 37.67 -21.46
CA PHE A 54 55.25 36.30 -21.27
C PHE A 54 54.10 35.39 -20.81
N GLU A 55 53.97 34.21 -21.43
CA GLU A 55 52.98 33.20 -21.07
C GLU A 55 53.61 31.79 -21.02
N LEU A 56 53.22 30.98 -20.04
CA LEU A 56 53.44 29.54 -19.98
C LEU A 56 52.11 28.83 -19.79
N ILE A 57 51.86 27.80 -20.59
CA ILE A 57 50.61 27.02 -20.56
C ILE A 57 50.82 25.55 -20.16
N GLU A 58 52.05 25.05 -20.24
CA GLU A 58 52.34 23.65 -19.92
C GLU A 58 52.61 23.50 -18.40
N PRO A 59 51.85 22.65 -17.67
CA PRO A 59 51.91 22.56 -16.21
C PRO A 59 53.29 22.24 -15.64
N ASN A 60 54.02 21.29 -16.22
CA ASN A 60 55.34 20.89 -15.71
C ASN A 60 56.35 22.03 -15.87
N SER A 61 56.27 22.78 -16.97
CA SER A 61 57.07 23.97 -17.27
C SER A 61 56.76 25.11 -16.30
N ILE A 62 55.48 25.29 -15.92
CA ILE A 62 55.08 26.24 -14.88
C ILE A 62 55.72 25.84 -13.54
N VAL A 63 55.65 24.57 -13.13
CA VAL A 63 56.28 24.09 -11.88
C VAL A 63 57.79 24.36 -11.88
N LYS A 64 58.49 23.99 -12.96
CA LYS A 64 59.93 24.24 -13.14
C LYS A 64 60.25 25.74 -13.05
N TYR A 65 59.46 26.57 -13.71
CA TYR A 65 59.63 28.03 -13.68
C TYR A 65 59.44 28.60 -12.27
N LEU A 66 58.39 28.21 -11.55
CA LEU A 66 58.15 28.67 -10.18
C LEU A 66 59.29 28.27 -9.23
N ALA A 67 59.85 27.06 -9.37
CA ALA A 67 61.01 26.62 -8.62
C ALA A 67 62.26 27.48 -8.91
N SER A 68 62.48 27.85 -10.17
CA SER A 68 63.62 28.70 -10.58
C SER A 68 63.57 30.09 -9.95
N LEU A 69 62.36 30.65 -9.73
CA LEU A 69 62.18 31.97 -9.10
C LEU A 69 62.65 32.01 -7.64
N LYS A 70 62.53 30.90 -6.91
CA LYS A 70 62.99 30.78 -5.51
C LYS A 70 64.47 30.41 -5.43
N THR A 71 64.89 29.40 -6.19
CA THR A 71 66.23 28.80 -6.07
C THR A 71 67.31 29.58 -6.80
N LYS A 72 66.94 30.33 -7.86
CA LYS A 72 67.86 30.90 -8.85
C LYS A 72 68.78 29.88 -9.52
N ASP A 73 68.42 28.60 -9.46
CA ASP A 73 69.18 27.49 -10.03
C ASP A 73 68.55 27.04 -11.35
N THR A 74 69.35 26.98 -12.42
CA THR A 74 68.91 26.48 -13.72
C THR A 74 68.80 24.96 -13.78
N LYS A 75 69.34 24.24 -12.80
CA LYS A 75 69.24 22.77 -12.71
C LYS A 75 67.82 22.26 -12.54
N VAL A 76 66.88 23.11 -12.10
CA VAL A 76 65.46 22.76 -12.03
C VAL A 76 64.86 22.40 -13.40
N PHE A 77 65.53 22.75 -14.50
CA PHE A 77 65.12 22.42 -15.85
C PHE A 77 65.70 21.10 -16.37
N GLU A 78 66.71 20.52 -15.71
CA GLU A 78 67.33 19.24 -16.10
C GLU A 78 66.28 18.11 -16.14
N ASP A 79 66.53 17.14 -17.01
CA ASP A 79 65.66 15.97 -17.14
C ASP A 79 65.80 15.04 -15.94
N ASN A 80 64.67 14.53 -15.48
CA ASN A 80 64.57 13.63 -14.34
C ASN A 80 63.72 12.42 -14.71
N GLU A 81 64.10 11.23 -14.25
CA GLU A 81 63.42 9.97 -14.56
C GLU A 81 61.93 10.01 -14.18
N LEU A 82 61.56 10.62 -13.06
CA LEU A 82 60.16 10.73 -12.62
C LEU A 82 59.35 11.66 -13.52
N ILE A 83 59.96 12.72 -14.06
CA ILE A 83 59.31 13.63 -15.02
C ILE A 83 59.12 12.91 -16.36
N SER A 84 60.10 12.10 -16.78
CA SER A 84 59.97 11.24 -17.96
C SER A 84 58.84 10.23 -17.81
N GLN A 85 58.70 9.60 -16.64
CA GLN A 85 57.60 8.70 -16.31
C GLN A 85 56.24 9.43 -16.31
N ASP A 86 56.15 10.65 -15.78
CA ASP A 86 54.94 11.47 -15.88
C ASP A 86 54.54 11.70 -17.34
N GLN A 87 55.48 12.13 -18.18
CA GLN A 87 55.23 12.48 -19.58
C GLN A 87 54.90 11.28 -20.47
N THR A 88 55.54 10.14 -20.25
CA THR A 88 55.42 8.95 -21.12
C THR A 88 54.37 7.95 -20.65
N ILE A 89 54.01 7.96 -19.37
CA ILE A 89 53.09 6.97 -18.76
C ILE A 89 51.83 7.67 -18.22
N LEU A 90 51.97 8.60 -17.28
CA LEU A 90 50.83 9.15 -16.54
C LEU A 90 50.00 10.12 -17.38
N PHE A 91 50.65 11.05 -18.08
CA PHE A 91 49.97 12.05 -18.89
C PHE A 91 49.14 11.43 -20.05
N PRO A 92 49.66 10.46 -20.83
CA PRO A 92 48.85 9.78 -21.83
C PRO A 92 47.64 9.04 -21.23
N ALA A 93 47.81 8.41 -20.07
CA ALA A 93 46.72 7.71 -19.37
C ALA A 93 45.65 8.68 -18.85
N LEU A 94 46.07 9.80 -18.26
CA LEU A 94 45.19 10.89 -17.82
C LEU A 94 44.39 11.47 -19.00
N LYS A 95 45.06 11.76 -20.12
CA LYS A 95 44.43 12.29 -21.34
C LYS A 95 43.44 11.30 -21.96
N ALA A 96 43.71 10.00 -21.87
CA ALA A 96 42.82 8.95 -22.36
C ALA A 96 41.71 8.57 -21.35
N ASN A 97 41.69 9.17 -20.15
CA ASN A 97 40.84 8.78 -19.02
C ASN A 97 40.94 7.27 -18.67
N LYS A 98 42.16 6.73 -18.71
CA LYS A 98 42.50 5.31 -18.44
C LYS A 98 43.50 5.17 -17.30
N LEU A 99 43.37 6.03 -16.30
CA LEU A 99 44.27 6.03 -15.15
C LEU A 99 43.76 5.00 -14.11
N ASP A 100 44.35 3.80 -14.10
CA ASP A 100 43.96 2.66 -13.24
C ASP A 100 45.10 2.18 -12.31
N SER A 101 44.79 1.20 -11.44
CA SER A 101 45.76 0.69 -10.46
C SER A 101 46.93 -0.07 -11.08
N GLU A 102 46.80 -0.62 -12.30
CA GLU A 102 47.89 -1.33 -12.97
C GLU A 102 49.04 -0.40 -13.33
N ILE A 103 48.75 0.87 -13.62
CA ILE A 103 49.75 1.90 -13.93
C ILE A 103 50.72 2.12 -12.77
N LEU A 104 50.29 1.94 -11.52
CA LEU A 104 51.14 2.12 -10.33
C LEU A 104 52.35 1.16 -10.32
N SER A 105 52.23 0.00 -10.98
CA SER A 105 53.34 -0.96 -11.10
C SER A 105 54.48 -0.44 -11.98
N LYS A 106 54.17 0.41 -12.97
CA LYS A 106 55.09 0.93 -14.00
C LYS A 106 55.88 2.17 -13.55
N ILE A 107 55.54 2.75 -12.41
CA ILE A 107 56.22 3.91 -11.84
C ILE A 107 57.39 3.46 -10.96
N GLY A 108 58.52 4.18 -11.02
CA GLY A 108 59.71 3.92 -10.21
C GLY A 108 59.45 4.08 -8.70
N SER A 109 60.34 3.56 -7.86
CA SER A 109 60.24 3.75 -6.40
C SER A 109 60.71 5.13 -5.99
N VAL A 110 59.99 5.78 -5.08
CA VAL A 110 60.39 7.04 -4.43
C VAL A 110 60.51 6.79 -2.93
N THR A 111 61.68 7.05 -2.34
CA THR A 111 62.02 6.59 -0.99
C THR A 111 62.00 7.68 0.08
N SER A 112 62.06 8.96 -0.29
CA SER A 112 62.01 10.09 0.64
C SER A 112 61.15 11.24 0.10
N ALA A 113 60.23 11.74 0.92
CA ALA A 113 59.41 12.91 0.56
C ALA A 113 60.24 14.20 0.65
N ASP A 114 60.33 14.93 -0.47
CA ASP A 114 60.99 16.23 -0.56
C ASP A 114 60.08 17.20 -1.32
N SER A 115 59.43 18.10 -0.60
CA SER A 115 58.50 19.06 -1.20
C SER A 115 59.17 20.07 -2.13
N GLU A 116 60.48 20.34 -1.99
CA GLU A 116 61.18 21.27 -2.89
C GLU A 116 61.59 20.61 -4.22
N SER A 117 61.44 19.29 -4.33
CA SER A 117 61.69 18.54 -5.56
C SER A 117 60.58 18.74 -6.59
N VAL A 118 60.92 19.41 -7.70
CA VAL A 118 60.04 19.60 -8.87
C VAL A 118 59.48 18.27 -9.39
N SER A 119 60.34 17.26 -9.50
CA SER A 119 59.94 15.92 -9.97
C SER A 119 58.94 15.24 -9.04
N GLN A 120 59.06 15.43 -7.72
CA GLN A 120 58.10 14.87 -6.78
C GLN A 120 56.76 15.61 -6.80
N ILE A 121 56.76 16.94 -6.92
CA ILE A 121 55.52 17.73 -7.08
C ILE A 121 54.74 17.26 -8.32
N ILE A 122 55.42 17.13 -9.46
CA ILE A 122 54.83 16.69 -10.73
C ILE A 122 54.25 15.28 -10.59
N LEU A 123 55.05 14.34 -10.09
CA LEU A 123 54.63 12.95 -9.93
C LEU A 123 53.47 12.81 -8.95
N PHE A 124 53.54 13.50 -7.80
CA PHE A 124 52.51 13.47 -6.77
C PHE A 124 51.17 13.94 -7.31
N ALA A 125 51.15 15.08 -7.99
CA ALA A 125 49.93 15.64 -8.56
C ALA A 125 49.31 14.73 -9.62
N SER A 126 50.12 14.09 -10.47
CA SER A 126 49.64 13.16 -11.49
C SER A 126 49.12 11.83 -10.94
N LEU A 127 49.65 11.37 -9.81
CA LEU A 127 49.17 10.17 -9.12
C LEU A 127 48.02 10.44 -8.14
N TYR A 128 47.77 11.71 -7.81
CA TYR A 128 46.76 12.12 -6.84
C TYR A 128 45.37 11.51 -7.10
N PRO A 129 44.84 11.46 -8.34
CA PRO A 129 43.50 10.91 -8.59
C PRO A 129 43.34 9.42 -8.23
N ILE A 130 44.41 8.62 -8.29
CA ILE A 130 44.37 7.20 -7.90
C ILE A 130 44.73 7.04 -6.42
N LEU A 131 45.87 7.57 -5.98
CA LEU A 131 46.43 7.29 -4.65
C LEU A 131 45.66 7.98 -3.53
N SER A 132 44.88 9.02 -3.82
CA SER A 132 43.92 9.58 -2.84
C SER A 132 42.75 8.65 -2.53
N LYS A 133 42.44 7.69 -3.42
CA LYS A 133 41.31 6.75 -3.29
C LYS A 133 41.74 5.32 -2.98
N HIS A 134 42.97 4.94 -3.31
CA HIS A 134 43.51 3.60 -3.12
C HIS A 134 44.75 3.62 -2.24
N SER A 135 44.69 2.90 -1.11
CA SER A 135 45.75 2.89 -0.10
C SER A 135 46.82 1.80 -0.32
N ASP A 136 46.62 0.86 -1.24
CA ASP A 136 47.49 -0.32 -1.39
C ASP A 136 48.43 -0.21 -2.61
N SER A 137 49.64 0.30 -2.37
CA SER A 137 50.69 0.45 -3.38
C SER A 137 52.06 0.67 -2.73
N LYS A 138 53.13 0.31 -3.44
CA LYS A 138 54.53 0.63 -3.07
C LYS A 138 54.79 2.13 -2.91
N LEU A 139 53.93 2.97 -3.49
CA LEU A 139 54.03 4.44 -3.43
C LEU A 139 53.18 5.07 -2.31
N SER A 140 52.28 4.31 -1.66
CA SER A 140 51.34 4.85 -0.67
C SER A 140 52.03 5.50 0.54
N GLY A 141 53.15 4.91 0.99
CA GLY A 141 53.93 5.45 2.10
C GLY A 141 54.52 6.83 1.79
N TRP A 142 55.19 6.95 0.64
CA TRP A 142 55.72 8.23 0.15
C TRP A 142 54.60 9.24 -0.10
N PHE A 143 53.52 8.83 -0.76
CA PHE A 143 52.39 9.70 -1.09
C PHE A 143 51.78 10.32 0.17
N LYS A 144 51.56 9.50 1.21
CA LYS A 144 51.07 9.99 2.51
C LYS A 144 52.01 11.01 3.13
N GLN A 145 53.29 10.66 3.26
CA GLN A 145 54.32 11.55 3.83
C GLN A 145 54.41 12.88 3.07
N PHE A 146 54.39 12.85 1.74
CA PHE A 146 54.45 14.03 0.89
C PHE A 146 53.20 14.90 1.06
N SER A 147 52.01 14.29 1.14
CA SER A 147 50.74 15.01 1.30
C SER A 147 50.59 15.73 2.65
N GLU A 148 51.27 15.23 3.70
CA GLU A 148 51.24 15.78 5.05
C GLU A 148 52.19 16.97 5.24
N ILE A 149 53.08 17.25 4.27
CA ILE A 149 53.95 18.43 4.32
C ILE A 149 53.07 19.70 4.27
N PRO A 150 53.20 20.65 5.23
CA PRO A 150 52.26 21.77 5.38
C PRO A 150 52.01 22.60 4.10
N ALA A 151 53.08 22.90 3.36
CA ALA A 151 52.98 23.65 2.10
C ALA A 151 52.26 22.83 1.00
N VAL A 152 52.50 21.52 0.94
CA VAL A 152 51.83 20.61 0.00
C VAL A 152 50.35 20.48 0.34
N ALA A 153 50.00 20.25 1.61
CA ALA A 153 48.63 20.18 2.08
C ALA A 153 47.82 21.45 1.74
N THR A 154 48.45 22.63 1.89
CA THR A 154 47.86 23.92 1.50
C THR A 154 47.65 24.00 -0.02
N GLY A 155 48.64 23.57 -0.81
CA GLY A 155 48.53 23.50 -2.26
C GLY A 155 47.41 22.57 -2.74
N ILE A 156 47.28 21.39 -2.14
CA ILE A 156 46.18 20.44 -2.39
C ILE A 156 44.84 21.09 -2.07
N SER A 157 44.70 21.70 -0.88
CA SER A 157 43.47 22.37 -0.47
C SER A 157 43.06 23.48 -1.45
N ASN A 158 44.02 24.27 -1.94
CA ASN A 158 43.76 25.32 -2.92
C ASN A 158 43.31 24.75 -4.27
N ALA A 159 43.98 23.71 -4.77
CA ALA A 159 43.64 23.05 -6.03
C ALA A 159 42.23 22.43 -5.99
N LEU A 160 41.86 21.77 -4.90
CA LEU A 160 40.54 21.17 -4.73
C LEU A 160 39.42 22.23 -4.61
N LYS A 161 39.70 23.38 -4.01
CA LYS A 161 38.73 24.49 -3.91
C LYS A 161 38.41 25.10 -5.28
N ILE A 162 39.37 25.13 -6.19
CA ILE A 162 39.22 25.76 -7.51
C ILE A 162 38.85 24.78 -8.61
N THR A 163 39.01 23.47 -8.42
CA THR A 163 38.71 22.47 -9.46
C THR A 163 37.41 21.73 -9.18
N LYS A 164 36.45 21.75 -10.10
CA LYS A 164 35.21 20.97 -10.03
C LYS A 164 35.18 19.87 -11.08
N ILE A 165 35.36 18.61 -10.68
CA ILE A 165 35.31 17.48 -11.61
C ILE A 165 33.85 17.23 -12.05
N GLN A 166 33.61 17.22 -13.36
CA GLN A 166 32.33 16.84 -13.92
C GLN A 166 32.18 15.32 -13.90
N ARG A 167 31.10 14.84 -13.27
CA ARG A 167 30.78 13.41 -13.25
C ARG A 167 30.42 12.92 -14.65
N VAL A 168 30.91 11.74 -15.02
CA VAL A 168 30.43 11.01 -16.19
C VAL A 168 29.13 10.30 -15.80
N PRO A 169 27.99 10.60 -16.45
CA PRO A 169 26.75 9.91 -16.15
C PRO A 169 26.85 8.42 -16.46
N GLU A 170 26.17 7.60 -15.66
CA GLU A 170 26.07 6.17 -15.90
C GLU A 170 25.51 5.85 -17.29
N LYS A 171 26.02 4.77 -17.90
CA LYS A 171 25.48 4.27 -19.16
C LYS A 171 24.23 3.45 -18.87
N ASN A 172 23.07 3.93 -19.30
CA ASN A 172 21.84 3.14 -19.21
C ASN A 172 21.94 1.92 -20.13
N THR A 173 22.04 0.73 -19.51
CA THR A 173 22.15 -0.56 -20.20
C THR A 173 20.80 -1.26 -20.38
N ASN A 174 19.71 -0.62 -19.93
CA ASN A 174 18.35 -1.17 -19.90
C ASN A 174 18.20 -2.48 -19.07
N LYS A 175 19.21 -2.83 -18.26
CA LYS A 175 19.23 -4.05 -17.44
C LYS A 175 18.31 -3.92 -16.21
N VAL A 176 17.67 -5.02 -15.83
CA VAL A 176 16.95 -5.17 -14.57
C VAL A 176 17.81 -6.04 -13.66
N LYS A 177 18.21 -5.50 -12.51
CA LYS A 177 18.96 -6.21 -11.48
C LYS A 177 18.27 -6.05 -10.13
N VAL A 178 17.69 -7.11 -9.62
CA VAL A 178 16.93 -7.11 -8.37
C VAL A 178 17.22 -8.43 -7.67
N LEU A 179 17.44 -8.38 -6.36
CA LEU A 179 17.69 -9.55 -5.53
C LEU A 179 16.53 -10.56 -5.63
N GLU A 180 16.87 -11.82 -5.91
CA GLU A 180 15.90 -12.91 -6.03
C GLU A 180 15.36 -13.39 -4.67
N GLY A 181 14.21 -14.07 -4.64
CA GLY A 181 13.64 -14.67 -3.41
C GLY A 181 12.80 -13.73 -2.53
N HIS A 182 12.67 -12.46 -2.93
CA HIS A 182 11.86 -11.45 -2.23
C HIS A 182 10.55 -11.11 -2.93
N SER A 183 10.26 -11.72 -4.08
CA SER A 183 9.01 -11.46 -4.80
C SER A 183 7.79 -12.12 -4.16
N VAL A 184 6.61 -11.57 -4.43
CA VAL A 184 5.33 -12.22 -4.17
C VAL A 184 5.24 -13.49 -5.02
N LYS A 185 4.83 -14.61 -4.40
CA LYS A 185 4.59 -15.88 -5.09
C LYS A 185 3.30 -15.75 -5.90
N LYS A 186 3.35 -16.15 -7.17
CA LYS A 186 2.14 -16.28 -7.99
C LYS A 186 1.44 -17.59 -7.65
N SER A 187 0.15 -17.54 -7.36
CA SER A 187 -0.69 -18.73 -7.26
C SER A 187 -1.29 -19.03 -8.63
N GLU A 188 -1.11 -20.25 -9.13
CA GLU A 188 -1.73 -20.74 -10.35
C GLU A 188 -2.92 -21.64 -10.01
N GLY A 189 -4.03 -21.44 -10.71
CA GLY A 189 -5.24 -22.28 -10.57
C GLY A 189 -6.08 -21.98 -9.32
N LYS A 190 -6.91 -22.96 -8.95
CA LYS A 190 -7.80 -22.88 -7.79
C LYS A 190 -7.02 -23.15 -6.50
N LEU A 191 -7.19 -22.29 -5.50
CA LEU A 191 -6.47 -22.39 -4.23
C LEU A 191 -6.97 -23.57 -3.37
N LYS A 192 -6.02 -24.33 -2.83
CA LYS A 192 -6.26 -25.36 -1.81
C LYS A 192 -5.44 -25.07 -0.56
N PRO A 193 -5.89 -25.46 0.64
CA PRO A 193 -5.06 -25.42 1.84
C PRO A 193 -3.82 -26.29 1.68
N LYS A 194 -2.73 -25.88 2.33
CA LYS A 194 -1.46 -26.61 2.35
C LYS A 194 -1.09 -26.94 3.80
N PRO A 195 -0.81 -28.21 4.14
CA PRO A 195 -0.63 -28.64 5.53
C PRO A 195 0.45 -27.89 6.33
N ASN A 196 1.51 -27.41 5.67
CA ASN A 196 2.66 -26.76 6.31
C ASN A 196 2.73 -25.24 6.07
N GLU A 197 1.68 -24.64 5.53
CA GLU A 197 1.58 -23.19 5.34
C GLU A 197 0.40 -22.64 6.14
N ARG A 198 0.42 -21.34 6.42
CA ARG A 198 -0.74 -20.66 7.02
C ARG A 198 -1.84 -20.52 5.97
N ASN A 199 -2.96 -21.21 6.17
CA ASN A 199 -4.13 -21.14 5.30
C ASN A 199 -5.19 -20.21 5.90
N ILE A 200 -5.50 -19.15 5.19
CA ILE A 200 -6.38 -18.08 5.66
C ILE A 200 -7.59 -18.03 4.73
N LEU A 201 -8.76 -18.38 5.27
CA LEU A 201 -10.03 -18.21 4.58
C LEU A 201 -10.60 -16.86 4.97
N ILE A 202 -10.86 -15.99 4.00
CA ILE A 202 -11.32 -14.63 4.21
C ILE A 202 -12.70 -14.50 3.58
N THR A 203 -13.65 -14.02 4.37
CA THR A 203 -14.99 -13.68 3.88
C THR A 203 -15.33 -12.24 4.22
N SER A 204 -16.06 -11.61 3.32
CA SER A 204 -16.72 -10.34 3.59
C SER A 204 -18.23 -10.57 3.62
N ALA A 205 -18.93 -9.87 4.53
CA ALA A 205 -20.39 -9.92 4.60
C ALA A 205 -21.02 -9.80 3.21
N LEU A 206 -21.90 -10.73 2.87
CA LEU A 206 -22.57 -10.75 1.59
C LEU A 206 -23.46 -9.50 1.47
N PRO A 207 -23.17 -8.56 0.55
CA PRO A 207 -24.07 -7.44 0.29
C PRO A 207 -25.42 -7.94 -0.21
N TYR A 208 -26.49 -7.37 0.36
CA TYR A 208 -27.85 -7.64 -0.11
C TYR A 208 -28.07 -7.03 -1.50
N VAL A 209 -28.52 -7.84 -2.45
CA VAL A 209 -28.47 -7.53 -3.89
C VAL A 209 -29.42 -6.41 -4.32
N ASN A 210 -30.47 -6.11 -3.55
CA ASN A 210 -31.54 -5.21 -4.02
C ASN A 210 -31.16 -3.71 -4.05
N ASN A 211 -29.92 -3.34 -3.71
CA ASN A 211 -29.48 -1.95 -3.58
C ASN A 211 -28.02 -1.76 -3.99
N VAL A 212 -27.73 -0.63 -4.64
CA VAL A 212 -26.34 -0.22 -4.91
C VAL A 212 -25.61 0.04 -3.58
N PRO A 213 -24.39 -0.50 -3.38
CA PRO A 213 -23.66 -0.31 -2.14
C PRO A 213 -23.15 1.14 -2.03
N HIS A 214 -23.28 1.74 -0.85
CA HIS A 214 -22.66 3.03 -0.53
C HIS A 214 -21.28 2.86 0.09
N LEU A 215 -20.51 3.95 0.23
CA LEU A 215 -19.14 3.90 0.76
C LEU A 215 -19.05 3.24 2.15
N GLY A 216 -20.10 3.40 2.96
CA GLY A 216 -20.22 2.73 4.27
C GLY A 216 -20.26 1.20 4.18
N ASN A 217 -21.00 0.64 3.22
CA ASN A 217 -21.00 -0.81 2.99
C ASN A 217 -19.62 -1.27 2.47
N ILE A 218 -19.02 -0.47 1.59
CA ILE A 218 -17.72 -0.77 0.98
C ILE A 218 -16.63 -0.83 2.07
N VAL A 219 -16.47 0.23 2.87
CA VAL A 219 -15.46 0.28 3.93
C VAL A 219 -15.73 -0.72 5.04
N GLY A 220 -17.00 -0.91 5.42
CA GLY A 220 -17.40 -1.75 6.55
C GLY A 220 -17.29 -3.25 6.27
N SER A 221 -17.13 -3.65 5.01
CA SER A 221 -17.03 -5.07 4.66
C SER A 221 -15.97 -5.30 3.58
N VAL A 222 -16.31 -5.12 2.31
CA VAL A 222 -15.49 -5.65 1.19
C VAL A 222 -14.11 -5.01 1.09
N LEU A 223 -13.98 -3.69 1.32
CA LEU A 223 -12.69 -3.01 1.30
C LEU A 223 -11.84 -3.48 2.48
N SER A 224 -12.39 -3.55 3.70
CA SER A 224 -11.66 -4.03 4.88
C SER A 224 -11.10 -5.45 4.67
N ALA A 225 -11.92 -6.36 4.14
CA ALA A 225 -11.50 -7.72 3.83
C ALA A 225 -10.41 -7.75 2.75
N ASP A 226 -10.53 -6.91 1.72
CA ASP A 226 -9.53 -6.79 0.65
C ASP A 226 -8.18 -6.28 1.14
N LEU A 227 -8.18 -5.26 2.02
CA LEU A 227 -6.94 -4.76 2.64
C LEU A 227 -6.20 -5.92 3.33
N TYR A 228 -6.91 -6.71 4.14
CA TYR A 228 -6.30 -7.84 4.83
C TYR A 228 -5.87 -8.96 3.87
N SER A 229 -6.71 -9.32 2.89
CA SER A 229 -6.39 -10.33 1.87
C SER A 229 -5.13 -9.98 1.09
N ARG A 230 -4.99 -8.72 0.65
CA ARG A 230 -3.80 -8.25 -0.05
C ARG A 230 -2.56 -8.26 0.84
N TYR A 231 -2.70 -7.93 2.12
CA TYR A 231 -1.62 -8.09 3.08
C TYR A 231 -1.18 -9.56 3.21
N CYS A 232 -2.11 -10.49 3.39
CA CYS A 232 -1.81 -11.92 3.46
C CYS A 232 -1.09 -12.41 2.20
N LYS A 233 -1.59 -12.04 1.01
CA LYS A 233 -0.97 -12.37 -0.27
C LYS A 233 0.43 -11.75 -0.40
N ARG A 234 0.63 -10.50 0.03
CA ARG A 234 1.95 -9.85 0.07
C ARG A 234 2.90 -10.44 1.11
N ARG A 235 2.41 -11.16 2.13
CA ARG A 235 3.21 -12.00 3.03
C ARG A 235 3.42 -13.42 2.52
N ASN A 236 2.95 -13.74 1.31
CA ASN A 236 2.96 -15.09 0.73
C ASN A 236 2.21 -16.14 1.57
N TYR A 237 1.19 -15.71 2.33
CA TYR A 237 0.26 -16.64 2.98
C TYR A 237 -0.71 -17.24 1.96
N ASN A 238 -1.18 -18.45 2.23
CA ASN A 238 -2.17 -19.09 1.39
C ASN A 238 -3.56 -18.54 1.75
N ALA A 239 -3.96 -17.46 1.10
CA ALA A 239 -5.19 -16.73 1.41
C ALA A 239 -6.24 -16.88 0.30
N LEU A 240 -7.41 -17.41 0.65
CA LEU A 240 -8.59 -17.48 -0.22
C LEU A 240 -9.62 -16.44 0.24
N PHE A 241 -9.92 -15.46 -0.61
CA PHE A 241 -10.88 -14.40 -0.34
C PHE A 241 -12.14 -14.55 -1.21
N VAL A 242 -13.25 -14.89 -0.56
CA VAL A 242 -14.56 -15.08 -1.22
C VAL A 242 -15.62 -14.12 -0.68
N CYS A 243 -16.53 -13.72 -1.56
CA CYS A 243 -17.74 -12.98 -1.23
C CYS A 243 -18.76 -13.22 -2.34
N GLY A 244 -19.92 -12.59 -2.25
CA GLY A 244 -20.97 -12.68 -3.25
C GLY A 244 -22.18 -11.86 -2.85
N THR A 245 -23.20 -11.87 -3.69
CA THR A 245 -24.47 -11.21 -3.37
C THR A 245 -25.39 -12.13 -2.58
N ASP A 246 -26.02 -11.58 -1.54
CA ASP A 246 -27.16 -12.20 -0.87
C ASP A 246 -28.45 -11.80 -1.59
N GLU A 247 -29.16 -12.79 -2.12
CA GLU A 247 -30.16 -12.60 -3.15
C GLU A 247 -31.58 -13.02 -2.75
N TYR A 248 -31.72 -13.78 -1.66
CA TYR A 248 -33.02 -14.32 -1.24
C TYR A 248 -33.79 -13.39 -0.29
N GLY A 249 -35.06 -13.72 -0.06
CA GLY A 249 -35.89 -13.08 0.96
C GLY A 249 -36.83 -11.99 0.45
N THR A 250 -37.68 -11.53 1.35
CA THR A 250 -38.83 -10.67 1.03
C THR A 250 -38.45 -9.36 0.35
N ALA A 251 -37.32 -8.76 0.73
CA ALA A 251 -36.94 -7.46 0.18
C ALA A 251 -36.52 -7.54 -1.30
N THR A 252 -36.07 -8.70 -1.78
CA THR A 252 -35.88 -8.97 -3.21
C THR A 252 -37.22 -9.12 -3.92
N GLU A 253 -38.15 -9.93 -3.40
CA GLU A 253 -39.49 -10.12 -4.00
C GLU A 253 -40.25 -8.79 -4.12
N THR A 254 -40.26 -7.99 -3.04
CA THR A 254 -40.88 -6.67 -3.04
C THR A 254 -40.27 -5.78 -4.10
N LYS A 255 -38.93 -5.73 -4.17
CA LYS A 255 -38.27 -4.82 -5.09
C LYS A 255 -38.48 -5.25 -6.55
N ALA A 256 -38.52 -6.55 -6.78
CA ALA A 256 -38.83 -7.11 -8.10
C ALA A 256 -40.26 -6.76 -8.52
N LEU A 257 -41.23 -6.85 -7.60
CA LEU A 257 -42.61 -6.44 -7.82
C LEU A 257 -42.73 -4.93 -8.11
N GLU A 258 -42.05 -4.08 -7.35
CA GLU A 258 -42.01 -2.62 -7.58
C GLU A 258 -41.42 -2.26 -8.95
N ASP A 259 -40.38 -2.98 -9.39
CA ASP A 259 -39.69 -2.75 -10.66
C ASP A 259 -40.37 -3.47 -11.84
N GLY A 260 -41.41 -4.28 -11.58
CA GLY A 260 -42.14 -5.04 -12.61
C GLY A 260 -41.34 -6.18 -13.25
N VAL A 261 -40.40 -6.77 -12.52
CA VAL A 261 -39.50 -7.85 -12.98
C VAL A 261 -39.60 -9.08 -12.06
N THR A 262 -39.03 -10.20 -12.48
CA THR A 262 -38.88 -11.37 -11.60
C THR A 262 -37.74 -11.18 -10.57
N PRO A 263 -37.77 -11.88 -9.42
CA PRO A 263 -36.65 -11.84 -8.47
C PRO A 263 -35.30 -12.20 -9.10
N GLN A 264 -35.25 -13.21 -9.98
CA GLN A 264 -34.02 -13.60 -10.69
C GLN A 264 -33.48 -12.46 -11.57
N GLU A 265 -34.33 -11.80 -12.37
CA GLU A 265 -33.92 -10.68 -13.22
C GLU A 265 -33.40 -9.49 -12.40
N LEU A 266 -34.04 -9.21 -11.25
CA LEU A 266 -33.57 -8.18 -10.32
C LEU A 266 -32.18 -8.54 -9.78
N CYS A 267 -32.00 -9.76 -9.30
CA CYS A 267 -30.74 -10.24 -8.77
C CYS A 267 -29.63 -10.22 -9.82
N ASP A 268 -29.90 -10.67 -11.05
CA ASP A 268 -28.93 -10.68 -12.16
C ASP A 268 -28.44 -9.26 -12.48
N LYS A 269 -29.37 -8.31 -12.56
CA LYS A 269 -29.07 -6.89 -12.79
C LYS A 269 -28.16 -6.33 -11.71
N TYR A 270 -28.52 -6.51 -10.44
CA TYR A 270 -27.77 -5.89 -9.35
C TYR A 270 -26.49 -6.65 -8.99
N HIS A 271 -26.42 -7.97 -9.17
CA HIS A 271 -25.17 -8.71 -9.05
C HIS A 271 -24.10 -8.15 -9.99
N ALA A 272 -24.46 -7.86 -11.25
CA ALA A 272 -23.57 -7.20 -12.20
C ALA A 272 -23.13 -5.81 -11.70
N ILE A 273 -24.06 -4.99 -11.20
CA ILE A 273 -23.74 -3.66 -10.63
C ILE A 273 -22.77 -3.77 -9.45
N HIS A 274 -22.99 -4.71 -8.52
CA HIS A 274 -22.07 -4.95 -7.41
C HIS A 274 -20.68 -5.35 -7.91
N SER A 275 -20.63 -6.29 -8.85
CA SER A 275 -19.38 -6.76 -9.46
C SER A 275 -18.59 -5.61 -10.10
N ASP A 276 -19.26 -4.76 -10.89
CA ASP A 276 -18.63 -3.60 -11.55
C ASP A 276 -18.10 -2.58 -10.55
N VAL A 277 -18.90 -2.26 -9.51
CA VAL A 277 -18.46 -1.37 -8.42
C VAL A 277 -17.22 -1.93 -7.72
N TYR A 278 -17.22 -3.19 -7.34
CA TYR A 278 -16.10 -3.80 -6.62
C TYR A 278 -14.86 -3.94 -7.49
N LYS A 279 -15.03 -4.19 -8.80
CA LYS A 279 -13.94 -4.17 -9.77
C LYS A 279 -13.32 -2.78 -9.90
N TRP A 280 -14.14 -1.72 -9.96
CA TRP A 280 -13.65 -0.35 -10.02
C TRP A 280 -12.91 0.05 -8.74
N PHE A 281 -13.43 -0.32 -7.57
CA PHE A 281 -12.74 -0.18 -6.28
C PHE A 281 -11.54 -1.12 -6.12
N GLN A 282 -11.21 -1.94 -7.13
CA GLN A 282 -10.07 -2.87 -7.13
C GLN A 282 -10.12 -3.88 -5.98
N ILE A 283 -11.31 -4.36 -5.62
CA ILE A 283 -11.48 -5.45 -4.65
C ILE A 283 -10.99 -6.75 -5.28
N GLY A 284 -9.97 -7.37 -4.69
CA GLY A 284 -9.26 -8.54 -5.21
C GLY A 284 -9.82 -9.87 -4.71
N PHE A 285 -11.11 -10.11 -4.93
CA PHE A 285 -11.72 -11.42 -4.66
C PHE A 285 -11.03 -12.52 -5.48
N ASP A 286 -10.82 -13.68 -4.88
CA ASP A 286 -10.49 -14.90 -5.63
C ASP A 286 -11.75 -15.49 -6.29
N HIS A 287 -12.91 -15.30 -5.65
CA HIS A 287 -14.22 -15.57 -6.25
C HIS A 287 -15.31 -14.65 -5.69
N PHE A 288 -16.08 -14.04 -6.58
CA PHE A 288 -17.30 -13.28 -6.24
C PHE A 288 -18.52 -14.02 -6.79
N GLY A 289 -19.25 -14.71 -5.90
CA GLY A 289 -20.35 -15.60 -6.25
C GLY A 289 -21.73 -15.05 -5.90
N ARG A 290 -22.71 -15.96 -5.74
CA ARG A 290 -24.13 -15.67 -5.56
C ARG A 290 -24.76 -16.72 -4.63
N THR A 291 -25.78 -16.35 -3.86
CA THR A 291 -26.52 -17.34 -3.05
C THR A 291 -27.57 -18.12 -3.84
N THR A 292 -28.04 -17.64 -5.00
CA THR A 292 -29.04 -18.35 -5.82
C THR A 292 -28.40 -19.41 -6.72
N THR A 293 -27.81 -20.45 -6.14
CA THR A 293 -27.15 -21.53 -6.89
C THR A 293 -27.60 -22.92 -6.43
N PRO A 294 -27.51 -23.96 -7.29
CA PRO A 294 -27.79 -25.33 -6.87
C PRO A 294 -26.95 -25.78 -5.67
N LYS A 295 -25.70 -25.32 -5.57
CA LYS A 295 -24.81 -25.62 -4.44
C LYS A 295 -25.29 -24.99 -3.13
N GLN A 296 -25.90 -23.81 -3.16
CA GLN A 296 -26.56 -23.25 -1.98
C GLN A 296 -27.67 -24.18 -1.50
N THR A 297 -28.56 -24.61 -2.40
CA THR A 297 -29.67 -25.50 -2.04
C THR A 297 -29.16 -26.82 -1.45
N GLU A 298 -28.21 -27.47 -2.12
CA GLU A 298 -27.60 -28.73 -1.67
C GLU A 298 -27.02 -28.60 -0.23
N ILE A 299 -26.19 -27.59 0.01
CA ILE A 299 -25.46 -27.45 1.27
C ILE A 299 -26.37 -26.96 2.40
N ALA A 300 -27.26 -26.00 2.12
CA ALA A 300 -28.19 -25.49 3.13
C ALA A 300 -29.20 -26.58 3.55
N GLN A 301 -29.67 -27.41 2.62
CA GLN A 301 -30.53 -28.56 2.94
C GLN A 301 -29.77 -29.64 3.72
N ASP A 302 -28.50 -29.92 3.39
CA ASP A 302 -27.66 -30.88 4.15
C ASP A 302 -27.49 -30.43 5.61
N ILE A 303 -27.16 -29.16 5.84
CA ILE A 303 -27.04 -28.60 7.20
C ILE A 303 -28.39 -28.66 7.93
N PHE A 304 -29.48 -28.26 7.27
CA PHE A 304 -30.83 -28.31 7.84
C PHE A 304 -31.22 -29.73 8.26
N LEU A 305 -31.03 -30.72 7.39
CA LEU A 305 -31.40 -32.11 7.66
C LEU A 305 -30.57 -32.72 8.81
N LYS A 306 -29.29 -32.37 8.91
CA LYS A 306 -28.43 -32.78 10.04
C LYS A 306 -28.87 -32.15 11.36
N LEU A 307 -29.21 -30.86 11.36
CA LEU A 307 -29.78 -30.20 12.54
C LEU A 307 -31.09 -30.87 12.98
N ASN A 308 -31.94 -31.25 12.02
CA ASN A 308 -33.18 -31.97 12.28
C ASN A 308 -32.90 -33.34 12.89
N ALA A 309 -32.01 -34.13 12.28
CA ALA A 309 -31.63 -35.46 12.75
C ALA A 309 -31.01 -35.44 14.15
N ASN A 310 -30.30 -34.37 14.50
CA ASN A 310 -29.69 -34.17 15.80
C ASN A 310 -30.63 -33.54 16.85
N GLY A 311 -31.91 -33.31 16.52
CA GLY A 311 -32.92 -32.81 17.46
C GLY A 311 -32.83 -31.32 17.81
N TYR A 312 -32.17 -30.53 16.97
CA TYR A 312 -32.01 -29.07 17.14
C TYR A 312 -33.04 -28.25 16.37
N LEU A 313 -33.95 -28.90 15.63
CA LEU A 313 -35.08 -28.24 14.99
C LEU A 313 -36.38 -28.63 15.68
N GLU A 314 -37.29 -27.67 15.79
CA GLU A 314 -38.63 -27.87 16.34
C GLU A 314 -39.68 -27.17 15.49
N GLU A 315 -40.85 -27.79 15.37
CA GLU A 315 -42.00 -27.20 14.68
C GLU A 315 -42.84 -26.40 15.68
N GLN A 316 -43.19 -25.16 15.31
CA GLN A 316 -44.14 -24.35 16.06
C GLN A 316 -45.19 -23.76 15.11
N VAL A 317 -46.42 -23.60 15.60
CA VAL A 317 -47.51 -22.96 14.86
C VAL A 317 -47.44 -21.45 15.09
N MET A 318 -47.34 -20.68 14.01
CA MET A 318 -47.41 -19.22 14.05
C MET A 318 -48.71 -18.72 13.45
N LYS A 319 -49.34 -17.75 14.12
CA LYS A 319 -50.49 -17.02 13.57
C LYS A 319 -49.98 -15.83 12.78
N GLN A 320 -50.35 -15.72 11.50
CA GLN A 320 -49.92 -14.66 10.59
C GLN A 320 -51.10 -14.15 9.76
N LEU A 321 -51.05 -12.89 9.32
CA LEU A 321 -52.05 -12.33 8.42
C LEU A 321 -51.79 -12.78 6.99
N PHE A 322 -52.83 -13.23 6.29
CA PHE A 322 -52.78 -13.75 4.93
C PHE A 322 -53.64 -12.90 3.99
N CYS A 323 -53.10 -12.47 2.86
CA CYS A 323 -53.89 -11.82 1.83
C CYS A 323 -54.54 -12.87 0.91
N PRO A 324 -55.89 -12.93 0.82
CA PRO A 324 -56.58 -13.92 -0.01
C PRO A 324 -56.37 -13.72 -1.52
N VAL A 325 -56.06 -12.49 -1.95
CA VAL A 325 -55.86 -12.13 -3.37
C VAL A 325 -54.44 -12.49 -3.82
N HIS A 326 -53.42 -12.04 -3.08
CA HIS A 326 -52.02 -12.39 -3.36
C HIS A 326 -51.67 -13.84 -2.99
N LYS A 327 -52.56 -14.52 -2.26
CA LYS A 327 -52.37 -15.88 -1.77
C LYS A 327 -51.06 -16.07 -0.99
N GLY A 328 -50.71 -15.07 -0.19
CA GLY A 328 -49.46 -15.04 0.59
C GLY A 328 -49.64 -14.41 1.96
N PHE A 329 -48.74 -14.75 2.88
CA PHE A 329 -48.68 -14.12 4.20
C PHE A 329 -48.06 -12.73 4.11
N LEU A 330 -48.57 -11.81 4.92
CA LEU A 330 -48.14 -10.43 4.96
C LEU A 330 -47.17 -10.22 6.12
N ALA A 331 -46.03 -9.60 5.84
CA ALA A 331 -45.22 -8.97 6.87
C ALA A 331 -45.96 -7.75 7.43
N ASP A 332 -45.69 -7.39 8.69
CA ASP A 332 -46.39 -6.31 9.41
C ASP A 332 -46.40 -4.99 8.63
N ARG A 333 -45.30 -4.67 7.93
CA ARG A 333 -45.18 -3.47 7.07
C ARG A 333 -46.08 -3.45 5.82
N TYR A 334 -46.64 -4.60 5.43
CA TYR A 334 -47.61 -4.74 4.34
C TYR A 334 -49.04 -4.83 4.85
N VAL A 335 -49.23 -4.69 6.16
CA VAL A 335 -50.53 -4.53 6.78
C VAL A 335 -50.63 -3.06 7.17
N GLU A 336 -51.63 -2.39 6.63
CA GLU A 336 -52.00 -1.05 7.05
C GLU A 336 -53.41 -1.08 7.64
N GLY A 337 -53.73 -0.15 8.50
CA GLY A 337 -55.05 -0.06 9.09
C GLY A 337 -55.15 1.12 10.03
N GLU A 338 -56.33 1.26 10.62
CA GLU A 338 -56.57 2.30 11.60
C GLU A 338 -55.91 1.93 12.95
N CYS A 339 -55.13 2.87 13.50
CA CYS A 339 -54.44 2.69 14.77
C CYS A 339 -55.45 2.53 15.92
N PRO A 340 -55.40 1.44 16.71
CA PRO A 340 -56.33 1.21 17.81
C PRO A 340 -56.18 2.22 18.96
N ARG A 341 -55.12 3.04 18.97
CA ARG A 341 -54.84 4.00 20.05
C ARG A 341 -55.16 5.44 19.69
N CYS A 342 -54.86 5.87 18.47
CA CYS A 342 -55.01 7.28 18.07
C CYS A 342 -55.88 7.47 16.82
N HIS A 343 -56.48 6.39 16.31
CA HIS A 343 -57.38 6.38 15.16
C HIS A 343 -56.76 7.02 13.90
N TYR A 344 -55.44 6.84 13.72
CA TYR A 344 -54.77 7.18 12.46
C TYR A 344 -55.06 6.09 11.43
N GLU A 345 -55.73 6.43 10.34
CA GLU A 345 -56.28 5.47 9.36
C GLU A 345 -55.22 4.65 8.59
N ASP A 346 -53.97 5.14 8.53
CA ASP A 346 -52.88 4.55 7.75
C ASP A 346 -51.72 4.09 8.64
N ALA A 347 -52.00 3.58 9.84
CA ALA A 347 -50.99 2.99 10.69
C ALA A 347 -50.47 1.68 10.07
N ARG A 348 -49.16 1.46 10.15
CA ARG A 348 -48.54 0.22 9.72
C ARG A 348 -48.68 -0.84 10.81
N GLY A 349 -48.66 -2.11 10.43
CA GLY A 349 -48.82 -3.24 11.34
C GLY A 349 -47.76 -3.30 12.44
N ASP A 350 -46.58 -2.73 12.20
CA ASP A 350 -45.47 -2.66 13.16
C ASP A 350 -45.48 -1.40 14.03
N GLN A 351 -45.93 -0.26 13.47
CA GLN A 351 -45.87 1.03 14.13
C GLN A 351 -46.86 2.05 13.56
N CYS A 352 -47.49 2.84 14.43
CA CYS A 352 -48.26 4.00 14.01
C CYS A 352 -47.35 5.23 13.83
N ASP A 353 -47.26 5.73 12.60
CA ASP A 353 -46.41 6.89 12.27
C ASP A 353 -46.92 8.21 12.91
N LYS A 354 -48.19 8.29 13.34
CA LYS A 354 -48.76 9.47 14.01
C LYS A 354 -48.44 9.55 15.50
N CYS A 355 -48.63 8.46 16.24
CA CYS A 355 -48.44 8.45 17.70
C CYS A 355 -47.17 7.73 18.17
N GLY A 356 -46.43 7.10 17.25
CA GLY A 356 -45.16 6.43 17.50
C GLY A 356 -45.26 5.07 18.20
N ASN A 357 -46.46 4.64 18.61
CA ASN A 357 -46.64 3.35 19.29
C ASN A 357 -46.32 2.17 18.36
N LEU A 358 -45.64 1.17 18.92
CA LEU A 358 -45.54 -0.16 18.32
C LEU A 358 -46.91 -0.82 18.35
N LEU A 359 -47.25 -1.49 17.25
CA LEU A 359 -48.53 -2.17 17.08
C LEU A 359 -48.27 -3.66 16.81
N ASP A 360 -49.27 -4.47 17.15
CA ASP A 360 -49.42 -5.81 16.58
C ASP A 360 -50.36 -5.66 15.37
N PRO A 361 -50.01 -6.20 14.19
CA PRO A 361 -50.87 -6.10 13.00
C PRO A 361 -52.26 -6.72 13.20
N PHE A 362 -52.43 -7.65 14.16
CA PHE A 362 -53.74 -8.21 14.54
C PHE A 362 -54.60 -7.25 15.35
N GLU A 363 -54.02 -6.20 15.94
CA GLU A 363 -54.74 -5.17 16.70
C GLU A 363 -55.21 -3.99 15.82
N LEU A 364 -54.77 -3.93 14.56
CA LEU A 364 -55.21 -2.88 13.63
C LEU A 364 -56.71 -2.97 13.38
N ILE A 365 -57.38 -1.82 13.43
CA ILE A 365 -58.78 -1.68 13.06
C ILE A 365 -58.85 -1.57 11.53
N ASN A 366 -59.78 -2.29 10.89
CA ASN A 366 -59.92 -2.33 9.42
C ASN A 366 -58.58 -2.61 8.71
N PRO A 367 -57.89 -3.73 9.04
CA PRO A 367 -56.62 -4.03 8.40
C PRO A 367 -56.84 -4.24 6.91
N ARG A 368 -55.88 -3.77 6.13
CA ARG A 368 -55.85 -3.89 4.68
C ARG A 368 -54.42 -4.19 4.23
N CYS A 369 -54.29 -4.99 3.20
CA CYS A 369 -53.03 -5.24 2.56
C CYS A 369 -52.57 -3.99 1.81
N LYS A 370 -51.35 -3.53 2.05
CA LYS A 370 -50.76 -2.36 1.38
C LYS A 370 -50.67 -2.52 -0.14
N LEU A 371 -50.62 -3.76 -0.62
CA LEU A 371 -50.38 -4.08 -2.03
C LEU A 371 -51.66 -4.02 -2.88
N ASP A 372 -52.82 -4.41 -2.35
CA ASP A 372 -54.10 -4.48 -3.09
C ASP A 372 -55.32 -3.90 -2.36
N GLY A 373 -55.15 -3.43 -1.13
CA GLY A 373 -56.23 -2.88 -0.30
C GLY A 373 -57.21 -3.91 0.29
N HIS A 374 -57.07 -5.20 0.04
CA HIS A 374 -57.98 -6.23 0.57
C HIS A 374 -57.74 -6.50 2.06
N THR A 375 -58.80 -6.87 2.78
CA THR A 375 -58.70 -7.24 4.20
C THR A 375 -57.94 -8.55 4.36
N PRO A 376 -56.83 -8.57 5.11
CA PRO A 376 -56.10 -9.81 5.37
C PRO A 376 -56.78 -10.66 6.45
N GLU A 377 -56.64 -11.97 6.32
CA GLU A 377 -57.25 -12.98 7.19
C GLU A 377 -56.20 -13.61 8.12
N PRO A 378 -56.47 -13.76 9.43
CA PRO A 378 -55.61 -14.54 10.31
C PRO A 378 -55.57 -16.01 9.88
N ARG A 379 -54.37 -16.55 9.66
CA ARG A 379 -54.15 -17.98 9.39
C ARG A 379 -53.00 -18.53 10.22
N GLU A 380 -53.10 -19.81 10.55
CA GLU A 380 -52.02 -20.55 11.19
C GLU A 380 -51.07 -21.10 10.13
N SER A 381 -49.78 -21.07 10.44
CA SER A 381 -48.70 -21.50 9.56
C SER A 381 -47.66 -22.24 10.40
N ASN A 382 -47.40 -23.51 10.08
CA ASN A 382 -46.32 -24.26 10.71
C ASN A 382 -44.98 -23.70 10.26
N GLN A 383 -44.08 -23.48 11.21
CA GLN A 383 -42.72 -23.00 10.95
C GLN A 383 -41.72 -23.84 11.71
N ILE A 384 -40.53 -24.00 11.14
CA ILE A 384 -39.41 -24.65 11.80
C ILE A 384 -38.57 -23.60 12.52
N PHE A 385 -38.20 -23.92 13.75
CA PHE A 385 -37.34 -23.12 14.61
C PHE A 385 -36.03 -23.87 14.88
N LEU A 386 -34.92 -23.15 14.84
CA LEU A 386 -33.63 -23.62 15.35
C LEU A 386 -33.61 -23.42 16.86
N SER A 387 -33.50 -24.50 17.63
CA SER A 387 -33.41 -24.50 19.10
C SER A 387 -32.05 -23.96 19.57
N LEU A 388 -31.84 -22.64 19.46
CA LEU A 388 -30.60 -21.98 19.91
C LEU A 388 -30.39 -22.09 21.42
N ASP A 389 -31.47 -22.19 22.19
CA ASP A 389 -31.49 -22.49 23.62
C ASP A 389 -30.76 -23.80 23.95
N LYS A 390 -30.99 -24.86 23.15
CA LYS A 390 -30.31 -26.16 23.31
C LYS A 390 -28.85 -26.12 22.87
N LEU A 391 -28.51 -25.25 21.92
CA LEU A 391 -27.16 -25.10 21.36
C LEU A 391 -26.28 -24.12 22.15
N GLU A 392 -26.86 -23.31 23.03
CA GLU A 392 -26.17 -22.27 23.78
C GLU A 392 -24.96 -22.78 24.57
N PRO A 393 -25.00 -23.94 25.28
CA PRO A 393 -23.84 -24.40 26.05
C PRO A 393 -22.60 -24.67 25.18
N ASP A 394 -22.78 -25.33 24.05
CA ASP A 394 -21.71 -25.64 23.09
C ASP A 394 -21.19 -24.34 22.44
N LEU A 395 -22.10 -23.45 22.05
CA LEU A 395 -21.76 -22.14 21.47
C LEU A 395 -20.94 -21.28 22.45
N ARG A 396 -21.37 -21.20 23.72
CA ARG A 396 -20.69 -20.41 24.75
C ARG A 396 -19.26 -20.89 24.95
N LYS A 397 -19.07 -22.21 25.06
CA LYS A 397 -17.74 -22.81 25.17
C LYS A 397 -16.86 -22.46 23.97
N TRP A 398 -17.38 -22.59 22.76
CA TRP A 398 -16.66 -22.21 21.54
C TRP A 398 -16.31 -20.72 21.52
N PHE A 399 -17.27 -19.84 21.83
CA PHE A 399 -17.09 -18.39 21.80
C PHE A 399 -15.99 -17.92 22.76
N GLU A 400 -15.97 -18.43 23.99
CA GLU A 400 -14.96 -18.07 25.01
C GLU A 400 -13.53 -18.38 24.52
N GLU A 401 -13.34 -19.49 23.82
CA GLU A 401 -12.04 -19.84 23.25
C GLU A 401 -11.73 -19.07 21.96
N ALA A 402 -12.68 -18.99 21.03
CA ALA A 402 -12.49 -18.40 19.71
C ALA A 402 -12.25 -16.89 19.80
N ALA A 403 -12.99 -16.18 20.65
CA ALA A 403 -12.89 -14.74 20.80
C ALA A 403 -11.52 -14.28 21.33
N GLU A 404 -10.90 -15.09 22.20
CA GLU A 404 -9.55 -14.83 22.72
C GLU A 404 -8.45 -15.29 21.76
N LYS A 405 -8.48 -16.55 21.31
CA LYS A 405 -7.48 -17.10 20.37
C LYS A 405 -7.41 -16.27 19.09
N GLY A 406 -8.57 -15.89 18.56
CA GLY A 406 -8.71 -15.10 17.35
C GLY A 406 -8.61 -13.60 17.54
N LYS A 407 -8.47 -13.09 18.78
CA LYS A 407 -8.40 -11.65 19.07
C LYS A 407 -9.53 -10.83 18.42
N TRP A 408 -10.78 -11.24 18.62
CA TRP A 408 -11.93 -10.56 18.03
C TRP A 408 -11.99 -9.08 18.42
N SER A 409 -12.56 -8.26 17.54
CA SER A 409 -12.77 -6.84 17.83
C SER A 409 -13.66 -6.65 19.06
N LYS A 410 -13.42 -5.57 19.82
CA LYS A 410 -14.11 -5.32 21.10
C LYS A 410 -15.63 -5.28 20.95
N ASN A 411 -16.13 -4.59 19.91
CA ASN A 411 -17.55 -4.51 19.60
C ASN A 411 -18.17 -5.89 19.31
N SER A 412 -17.47 -6.77 18.57
CA SER A 412 -17.91 -8.17 18.35
C SER A 412 -18.10 -8.91 19.66
N LYS A 413 -17.13 -8.82 20.58
CA LYS A 413 -17.20 -9.46 21.90
C LYS A 413 -18.36 -8.89 22.72
N THR A 414 -18.55 -7.57 22.72
CA THR A 414 -19.63 -6.92 23.47
C THR A 414 -21.01 -7.35 22.97
N ILE A 415 -21.24 -7.31 21.66
CA ILE A 415 -22.53 -7.68 21.06
C ILE A 415 -22.84 -9.16 21.32
N THR A 416 -21.88 -10.05 21.08
CA THR A 416 -22.08 -11.50 21.30
C THR A 416 -22.36 -11.81 22.77
N ASN A 417 -21.63 -11.18 23.69
CA ASN A 417 -21.90 -11.35 25.12
C ASN A 417 -23.27 -10.82 25.54
N SER A 418 -23.80 -9.77 24.90
CA SER A 418 -25.16 -9.29 25.20
C SER A 418 -26.19 -10.37 24.89
N TRP A 419 -26.11 -10.95 23.69
CA TRP A 419 -26.99 -12.05 23.26
C TRP A 419 -26.90 -13.26 24.18
N LEU A 420 -25.68 -13.67 24.54
CA LEU A 420 -25.47 -14.80 25.46
C LEU A 420 -25.92 -14.51 26.90
N LYS A 421 -25.96 -13.25 27.34
CA LYS A 421 -26.44 -12.88 28.68
C LYS A 421 -27.95 -12.85 28.78
N GLU A 422 -28.63 -12.44 27.70
CA GLU A 422 -30.09 -12.45 27.61
C GLU A 422 -30.67 -13.87 27.59
N GLY A 423 -29.88 -14.84 27.11
CA GLY A 423 -30.29 -16.23 26.94
C GLY A 423 -30.89 -16.43 25.56
N LEU A 424 -30.38 -17.43 24.82
CA LEU A 424 -30.79 -17.68 23.45
C LEU A 424 -32.17 -18.34 23.41
N GLN A 425 -33.01 -17.89 22.50
CA GLN A 425 -34.36 -18.43 22.28
C GLN A 425 -34.43 -19.14 20.92
N PRO A 426 -35.32 -20.13 20.76
CA PRO A 426 -35.59 -20.74 19.46
C PRO A 426 -35.88 -19.67 18.39
N ARG A 427 -35.26 -19.80 17.22
CA ARG A 427 -35.38 -18.81 16.14
C ARG A 427 -36.01 -19.43 14.90
N CYS A 428 -37.08 -18.83 14.39
CA CYS A 428 -37.77 -19.28 13.19
C CYS A 428 -36.86 -19.20 11.95
N ILE A 429 -36.61 -20.34 11.31
CA ILE A 429 -35.72 -20.51 10.14
C ILE A 429 -36.47 -20.84 8.84
N THR A 430 -37.80 -20.78 8.82
CA THR A 430 -38.60 -20.95 7.60
C THR A 430 -39.48 -19.71 7.35
N ARG A 431 -39.84 -19.48 6.09
CA ARG A 431 -40.75 -18.40 5.69
C ARG A 431 -41.68 -18.87 4.58
N ASP A 432 -42.89 -18.30 4.58
CA ASP A 432 -43.86 -18.44 3.49
C ASP A 432 -43.54 -17.47 2.34
N LEU A 433 -42.41 -17.70 1.68
CA LEU A 433 -41.98 -16.96 0.50
C LEU A 433 -41.78 -17.94 -0.67
N VAL A 434 -41.77 -17.41 -1.88
CA VAL A 434 -41.48 -18.20 -3.09
C VAL A 434 -39.99 -18.14 -3.43
N TRP A 435 -39.35 -17.00 -3.15
CA TRP A 435 -37.95 -16.74 -3.48
C TRP A 435 -37.00 -17.03 -2.31
N GLY A 436 -36.51 -18.27 -2.26
CA GLY A 436 -35.60 -18.76 -1.24
C GLY A 436 -35.16 -20.21 -1.49
N THR A 437 -34.26 -20.72 -0.65
CA THR A 437 -33.90 -22.13 -0.66
C THR A 437 -35.09 -22.99 -0.18
N PRO A 438 -35.57 -23.99 -0.95
CA PRO A 438 -36.71 -24.82 -0.52
C PRO A 438 -36.43 -25.61 0.76
N VAL A 439 -37.45 -25.77 1.61
CA VAL A 439 -37.35 -26.58 2.84
C VAL A 439 -37.48 -28.07 2.51
N PRO A 440 -36.55 -28.94 2.93
CA PRO A 440 -36.55 -30.36 2.56
C PRO A 440 -37.39 -31.21 3.54
N LEU A 441 -38.65 -30.82 3.79
CA LEU A 441 -39.60 -31.55 4.66
C LEU A 441 -40.95 -31.71 3.97
N GLU A 442 -41.63 -32.83 4.25
CA GLU A 442 -43.01 -33.06 3.82
C GLU A 442 -43.94 -32.03 4.46
N GLY A 443 -44.85 -31.43 3.66
CA GLY A 443 -45.76 -30.38 4.11
C GLY A 443 -45.18 -28.96 4.07
N TYR A 444 -43.91 -28.80 3.69
CA TYR A 444 -43.21 -27.52 3.59
C TYR A 444 -42.92 -27.10 2.13
N GLU A 445 -43.59 -27.68 1.14
CA GLU A 445 -43.29 -27.50 -0.30
C GLU A 445 -43.48 -26.06 -0.80
N LYS A 446 -44.25 -25.24 -0.07
CA LYS A 446 -44.51 -23.83 -0.36
C LYS A 446 -43.75 -22.87 0.56
N LYS A 447 -42.73 -23.38 1.25
CA LYS A 447 -41.91 -22.64 2.20
C LYS A 447 -40.46 -22.69 1.79
N VAL A 448 -39.74 -21.65 2.19
CA VAL A 448 -38.30 -21.53 1.98
C VAL A 448 -37.59 -21.33 3.31
N LEU A 449 -36.31 -21.65 3.33
CA LEU A 449 -35.42 -21.28 4.43
C LEU A 449 -35.37 -19.76 4.55
N TYR A 450 -35.37 -19.29 5.79
CA TYR A 450 -35.26 -17.87 6.08
C TYR A 450 -33.85 -17.40 5.75
N VAL A 451 -33.75 -16.30 5.00
CA VAL A 451 -32.46 -15.75 4.50
C VAL A 451 -31.39 -15.60 5.59
N TRP A 452 -31.77 -15.26 6.82
CA TRP A 452 -30.80 -15.08 7.90
C TRP A 452 -30.30 -16.40 8.52
N PHE A 453 -30.88 -17.54 8.16
CA PHE A 453 -30.35 -18.87 8.44
C PHE A 453 -29.35 -19.30 7.35
N ASP A 454 -29.70 -19.15 6.07
CA ASP A 454 -28.91 -19.72 4.96
C ASP A 454 -27.97 -18.72 4.26
N ALA A 455 -28.07 -17.41 4.47
CA ALA A 455 -27.13 -16.43 3.91
C ALA A 455 -25.67 -16.68 4.36
N PRO A 456 -25.37 -16.98 5.64
CA PRO A 456 -24.02 -17.36 6.04
C PRO A 456 -23.53 -18.68 5.41
N ILE A 457 -24.44 -19.62 5.12
CA ILE A 457 -24.13 -20.84 4.36
C ILE A 457 -23.70 -20.49 2.92
N GLY A 458 -24.10 -19.32 2.43
CA GLY A 458 -23.63 -18.70 1.21
C GLY A 458 -22.11 -18.65 1.08
N TYR A 459 -21.35 -18.44 2.15
CA TYR A 459 -19.88 -18.46 2.07
C TYR A 459 -19.33 -19.82 1.65
N ILE A 460 -19.94 -20.89 2.17
CA ILE A 460 -19.59 -22.27 1.87
C ILE A 460 -19.98 -22.59 0.42
N SER A 461 -21.21 -22.26 0.02
CA SER A 461 -21.71 -22.56 -1.33
C SER A 461 -21.00 -21.76 -2.43
N ILE A 462 -20.63 -20.51 -2.17
CA ILE A 462 -19.77 -19.70 -3.04
C ILE A 462 -18.40 -20.35 -3.20
N THR A 463 -17.83 -20.88 -2.11
CA THR A 463 -16.56 -21.62 -2.18
C THR A 463 -16.71 -22.93 -2.97
N ALA A 464 -17.84 -23.61 -2.83
CA ALA A 464 -18.19 -24.80 -3.61
C ALA A 464 -18.38 -24.52 -5.11
N CYS A 465 -18.85 -23.32 -5.47
CA CYS A 465 -18.90 -22.87 -6.86
C CYS A 465 -17.50 -22.50 -7.40
N TYR A 466 -16.62 -22.03 -6.53
CA TYR A 466 -15.22 -21.77 -6.88
C TYR A 466 -14.44 -23.07 -7.11
N THR A 467 -14.53 -24.05 -6.22
CA THR A 467 -13.74 -25.30 -6.28
C THR A 467 -14.49 -26.51 -5.74
N ASP A 468 -14.27 -27.69 -6.35
CA ASP A 468 -14.85 -28.95 -5.88
C ASP A 468 -14.29 -29.38 -4.51
N ASP A 469 -13.07 -28.94 -4.20
CA ASP A 469 -12.37 -29.21 -2.94
C ASP A 469 -12.75 -28.23 -1.80
N TRP A 470 -13.91 -27.59 -1.87
CA TRP A 470 -14.33 -26.58 -0.90
C TRP A 470 -14.36 -27.10 0.55
N LYS A 471 -14.56 -28.41 0.73
CA LYS A 471 -14.50 -29.08 2.04
C LYS A 471 -13.11 -28.99 2.67
N GLU A 472 -12.04 -28.94 1.88
CA GLU A 472 -10.69 -28.76 2.43
C GLU A 472 -10.57 -27.38 3.13
N TRP A 473 -11.34 -26.37 2.72
CA TRP A 473 -11.38 -25.06 3.37
C TRP A 473 -12.37 -25.00 4.53
N TRP A 474 -13.58 -25.52 4.35
CA TRP A 474 -14.69 -25.36 5.30
C TRP A 474 -14.88 -26.52 6.29
N LYS A 475 -14.17 -27.65 6.12
CA LYS A 475 -14.19 -28.79 7.04
C LYS A 475 -12.78 -29.19 7.45
N ASN A 476 -11.97 -28.20 7.83
CA ASN A 476 -10.56 -28.38 8.17
C ASN A 476 -10.10 -27.37 9.25
N PRO A 477 -10.72 -27.40 10.44
CA PRO A 477 -10.49 -26.41 11.49
C PRO A 477 -9.06 -26.42 12.06
N GLU A 478 -8.30 -27.51 11.88
CA GLU A 478 -6.92 -27.62 12.35
C GLU A 478 -5.92 -26.83 11.49
N HIS A 479 -6.20 -26.71 10.18
CA HIS A 479 -5.26 -26.13 9.22
C HIS A 479 -5.73 -24.81 8.58
N VAL A 480 -7.00 -24.42 8.79
CA VAL A 480 -7.60 -23.23 8.18
C VAL A 480 -8.07 -22.24 9.24
N GLN A 481 -7.69 -20.97 9.10
CA GLN A 481 -8.17 -19.88 9.95
C GLN A 481 -9.18 -19.02 9.18
N LEU A 482 -10.44 -19.01 9.64
CA LEU A 482 -11.51 -18.20 9.05
C LEU A 482 -11.54 -16.78 9.62
N TYR A 483 -11.31 -15.79 8.75
CA TYR A 483 -11.44 -14.36 9.04
C TYR A 483 -12.70 -13.81 8.39
N GLN A 484 -13.57 -13.16 9.17
CA GLN A 484 -14.82 -12.58 8.65
C GLN A 484 -14.87 -11.07 8.93
N PHE A 485 -15.24 -10.31 7.89
CA PHE A 485 -15.30 -8.85 7.92
C PHE A 485 -16.72 -8.36 7.67
N MET A 486 -17.26 -7.57 8.61
CA MET A 486 -18.65 -7.12 8.54
C MET A 486 -18.92 -5.84 9.34
N GLY A 487 -20.07 -5.20 9.08
CA GLY A 487 -20.63 -4.20 9.97
C GLY A 487 -21.28 -4.84 11.21
N LYS A 488 -21.42 -4.06 12.30
CA LYS A 488 -21.92 -4.55 13.60
C LYS A 488 -23.28 -5.24 13.58
N ASP A 489 -24.15 -4.89 12.64
CA ASP A 489 -25.50 -5.48 12.53
C ASP A 489 -25.46 -6.97 12.16
N ASN A 490 -24.37 -7.41 11.52
CA ASN A 490 -24.20 -8.80 11.09
C ASN A 490 -23.61 -9.71 12.16
N VAL A 491 -23.08 -9.15 13.27
CA VAL A 491 -22.37 -9.92 14.31
C VAL A 491 -23.19 -11.10 14.84
N PRO A 492 -24.46 -10.94 15.26
CA PRO A 492 -25.21 -12.06 15.83
C PRO A 492 -25.39 -13.25 14.87
N PHE A 493 -25.42 -12.99 13.56
CA PHE A 493 -25.56 -14.06 12.58
C PHE A 493 -24.29 -14.89 12.43
N HIS A 494 -23.13 -14.29 12.70
CA HIS A 494 -21.81 -14.92 12.52
C HIS A 494 -21.17 -15.37 13.82
N SER A 495 -21.63 -14.87 14.98
CA SER A 495 -21.16 -15.29 16.30
C SER A 495 -22.17 -16.13 17.08
N VAL A 496 -23.43 -16.20 16.64
CA VAL A 496 -24.48 -17.00 17.28
C VAL A 496 -25.12 -17.95 16.27
N VAL A 497 -25.90 -17.44 15.30
CA VAL A 497 -26.77 -18.28 14.46
C VAL A 497 -25.98 -19.29 13.63
N PHE A 498 -24.98 -18.83 12.86
CA PHE A 498 -24.22 -19.68 11.97
C PHE A 498 -23.32 -20.67 12.73
N PRO A 499 -22.51 -20.27 13.72
CA PRO A 499 -21.74 -21.22 14.53
C PRO A 499 -22.63 -22.23 15.27
N SER A 500 -23.80 -21.82 15.78
CA SER A 500 -24.77 -22.77 16.37
C SER A 500 -25.25 -23.79 15.33
N SER A 501 -25.51 -23.35 14.11
CA SER A 501 -25.91 -24.24 13.00
C SER A 501 -24.79 -25.22 12.65
N GLU A 502 -23.55 -24.75 12.54
CA GLU A 502 -22.37 -25.59 12.27
C GLU A 502 -22.13 -26.61 13.40
N LEU A 503 -22.08 -26.15 14.66
CA LEU A 503 -21.93 -27.00 15.85
C LEU A 503 -23.06 -28.03 15.99
N GLY A 504 -24.29 -27.64 15.66
CA GLY A 504 -25.46 -28.49 15.72
C GLY A 504 -25.44 -29.64 14.71
N THR A 505 -24.69 -29.52 13.61
CA THR A 505 -24.50 -30.63 12.66
C THR A 505 -23.60 -31.75 13.21
N LYS A 506 -22.81 -31.47 14.25
CA LYS A 506 -21.79 -32.38 14.82
C LYS A 506 -20.73 -32.82 13.80
N GLU A 507 -20.40 -31.94 12.84
CA GLU A 507 -19.31 -32.13 11.90
C GLU A 507 -18.13 -31.18 12.18
N ASP A 508 -16.97 -31.50 11.64
CA ASP A 508 -15.72 -30.75 11.84
C ASP A 508 -15.63 -29.50 10.94
N TRP A 509 -16.56 -28.56 11.11
CA TRP A 509 -16.56 -27.29 10.37
C TRP A 509 -15.39 -26.38 10.77
N THR A 510 -14.85 -25.67 9.80
CA THR A 510 -13.92 -24.54 10.02
C THR A 510 -14.69 -23.34 10.56
N LEU A 511 -14.80 -23.27 11.88
CA LEU A 511 -15.51 -22.18 12.56
C LEU A 511 -14.74 -20.85 12.49
N LEU A 512 -15.47 -19.75 12.72
CA LEU A 512 -14.93 -18.39 12.77
C LEU A 512 -13.72 -18.29 13.73
N HIS A 513 -12.55 -17.95 13.17
CA HIS A 513 -11.33 -17.70 13.91
C HIS A 513 -11.27 -16.24 14.37
N HIS A 514 -11.33 -15.27 13.45
CA HIS A 514 -11.25 -13.84 13.76
C HIS A 514 -12.45 -13.06 13.20
N LEU A 515 -13.18 -12.37 14.07
CA LEU A 515 -14.27 -11.48 13.69
C LEU A 515 -13.83 -10.02 13.72
N ASN A 516 -13.79 -9.39 12.54
CA ASN A 516 -13.45 -7.98 12.39
C ASN A 516 -14.69 -7.16 12.08
N THR A 517 -15.15 -6.40 13.08
CA THR A 517 -16.40 -5.65 12.99
C THR A 517 -16.17 -4.15 12.97
N THR A 518 -16.81 -3.45 12.04
CA THR A 518 -16.80 -1.98 11.98
C THR A 518 -18.06 -1.36 12.57
N GLU A 519 -17.89 -0.16 13.11
CA GLU A 519 -18.98 0.79 13.37
C GLU A 519 -19.44 1.47 12.06
N TYR A 520 -20.31 2.47 12.11
CA TYR A 520 -20.83 3.10 10.89
C TYR A 520 -19.91 4.18 10.34
N LEU A 521 -19.86 4.28 9.01
CA LEU A 521 -19.38 5.47 8.31
C LEU A 521 -20.57 6.39 8.05
N GLN A 522 -20.51 7.59 8.61
CA GLN A 522 -21.45 8.70 8.38
C GLN A 522 -21.01 9.54 7.18
N TYR A 523 -21.87 10.45 6.71
CA TYR A 523 -21.62 11.29 5.53
C TYR A 523 -21.94 12.76 5.84
N GLU A 524 -20.94 13.65 5.81
CA GLU A 524 -21.09 15.11 6.00
C GLU A 524 -21.98 15.50 7.21
N GLY A 525 -21.78 14.83 8.35
CA GLY A 525 -22.54 15.07 9.59
C GLY A 525 -23.91 14.37 9.68
N GLY A 526 -24.28 13.56 8.69
CA GLY A 526 -25.52 12.79 8.65
C GLY A 526 -25.33 11.32 8.25
N LYS A 527 -26.44 10.63 7.97
CA LYS A 527 -26.44 9.24 7.49
C LYS A 527 -26.57 9.20 5.97
N PHE A 528 -25.95 8.20 5.33
CA PHE A 528 -26.28 7.82 3.96
C PHE A 528 -27.79 7.59 3.83
N SER A 529 -28.40 8.08 2.76
CA SER A 529 -29.84 7.92 2.52
C SER A 529 -30.13 7.82 1.03
N LYS A 530 -30.47 6.59 0.58
CA LYS A 530 -30.84 6.34 -0.82
C LYS A 530 -32.11 7.10 -1.21
N SER A 531 -33.15 7.06 -0.38
CA SER A 531 -34.42 7.73 -0.65
C SER A 531 -34.31 9.25 -0.76
N ARG A 532 -33.34 9.86 -0.06
CA ARG A 532 -33.07 11.31 -0.12
C ARG A 532 -31.92 11.68 -1.06
N GLY A 533 -31.27 10.71 -1.71
CA GLY A 533 -30.10 10.93 -2.56
C GLY A 533 -28.90 11.53 -1.81
N ILE A 534 -28.72 11.17 -0.53
CA ILE A 534 -27.63 11.69 0.33
C ILE A 534 -26.52 10.66 0.41
N GLY A 535 -25.32 11.06 0.01
CA GLY A 535 -24.10 10.27 0.07
C GLY A 535 -23.61 9.76 -1.28
N VAL A 536 -22.37 9.27 -1.27
CA VAL A 536 -21.74 8.67 -2.45
C VAL A 536 -22.03 7.17 -2.49
N PHE A 537 -22.55 6.72 -3.63
CA PHE A 537 -22.77 5.31 -3.94
C PHE A 537 -21.64 4.80 -4.84
N GLY A 538 -21.40 3.48 -4.83
CA GLY A 538 -20.24 2.89 -5.49
C GLY A 538 -20.13 3.21 -6.98
N ASN A 539 -21.27 3.23 -7.68
CA ASN A 539 -21.36 3.60 -9.09
C ASN A 539 -21.12 5.10 -9.35
N ASN A 540 -21.38 5.95 -8.35
CA ASN A 540 -21.21 7.40 -8.47
C ASN A 540 -19.79 7.86 -8.12
N ALA A 541 -19.02 7.06 -7.37
CA ALA A 541 -17.63 7.38 -7.03
C ALA A 541 -16.75 7.46 -8.29
N GLU A 542 -16.95 6.57 -9.26
CA GLU A 542 -16.26 6.57 -10.55
C GLU A 542 -16.50 7.85 -11.34
N ALA A 543 -17.74 8.35 -11.35
CA ALA A 543 -18.12 9.56 -12.08
C ALA A 543 -17.38 10.84 -11.61
N THR A 544 -16.75 10.81 -10.44
CA THR A 544 -15.93 11.93 -9.95
C THR A 544 -14.63 12.13 -10.72
N GLY A 545 -14.17 11.11 -11.47
CA GLY A 545 -12.89 11.11 -12.17
C GLY A 545 -11.66 10.99 -11.26
N VAL A 546 -11.87 10.76 -9.96
CA VAL A 546 -10.79 10.55 -8.98
C VAL A 546 -10.40 9.06 -8.97
N SER A 547 -9.09 8.77 -8.94
CA SER A 547 -8.59 7.39 -8.94
C SER A 547 -9.16 6.58 -7.76
N PRO A 548 -9.48 5.29 -7.96
CA PRO A 548 -9.92 4.41 -6.87
C PRO A 548 -8.87 4.31 -5.76
N SER A 549 -7.58 4.49 -6.04
CA SER A 549 -6.53 4.51 -5.00
C SER A 549 -6.75 5.60 -3.96
N VAL A 550 -7.21 6.78 -4.37
CA VAL A 550 -7.51 7.90 -3.45
C VAL A 550 -8.74 7.59 -2.60
N TRP A 551 -9.77 6.99 -3.19
CA TRP A 551 -10.96 6.52 -2.48
C TRP A 551 -10.63 5.47 -1.42
N ARG A 552 -9.87 4.44 -1.81
CA ARG A 552 -9.43 3.38 -0.92
C ARG A 552 -8.56 3.92 0.23
N TYR A 553 -7.60 4.79 -0.08
CA TYR A 553 -6.76 5.46 0.92
C TYR A 553 -7.60 6.22 1.94
N TYR A 554 -8.49 7.09 1.47
CA TYR A 554 -9.29 7.92 2.36
C TYR A 554 -10.19 7.06 3.25
N LEU A 555 -10.94 6.11 2.67
CA LEU A 555 -11.83 5.22 3.42
C LEU A 555 -11.07 4.37 4.44
N ALA A 556 -9.87 3.89 4.11
CA ALA A 556 -9.03 3.18 5.06
C ALA A 556 -8.52 4.11 6.19
N SER A 557 -8.22 5.37 5.89
CA SER A 557 -7.76 6.37 6.88
C SER A 557 -8.87 6.78 7.87
N VAL A 558 -10.13 6.74 7.44
CA VAL A 558 -11.30 7.02 8.29
C VAL A 558 -12.07 5.76 8.66
N ARG A 559 -11.47 4.57 8.55
CA ARG A 559 -12.15 3.30 8.83
C ARG A 559 -12.76 3.31 10.25
N PRO A 560 -14.06 3.02 10.41
CA PRO A 560 -14.75 3.03 11.70
C PRO A 560 -14.46 1.76 12.53
N GLU A 561 -13.30 1.67 13.15
CA GLU A 561 -12.89 0.45 13.90
C GLU A 561 -13.52 0.35 15.30
N SER A 562 -13.46 1.44 16.08
CA SER A 562 -13.91 1.45 17.49
C SER A 562 -15.09 2.36 17.77
N GLN A 563 -15.37 3.30 16.86
CA GLN A 563 -16.44 4.27 16.94
C GLN A 563 -16.87 4.65 15.53
N ASP A 564 -18.06 5.24 15.40
CA ASP A 564 -18.50 5.83 14.15
C ASP A 564 -17.46 6.84 13.62
N SER A 565 -17.34 6.87 12.30
CA SER A 565 -16.48 7.79 11.56
C SER A 565 -17.33 8.60 10.59
N GLN A 566 -16.74 9.62 9.95
CA GLN A 566 -17.44 10.42 8.95
C GLN A 566 -16.63 10.52 7.68
N PHE A 567 -17.34 10.49 6.55
CA PHE A 567 -16.82 10.93 5.27
C PHE A 567 -17.00 12.45 5.16
N SER A 568 -15.93 13.15 4.79
CA SER A 568 -15.89 14.59 4.53
C SER A 568 -15.17 14.87 3.23
N TRP A 569 -15.80 15.59 2.31
CA TRP A 569 -15.18 16.02 1.06
C TRP A 569 -13.97 16.94 1.29
N TYR A 570 -14.05 17.78 2.32
CA TYR A 570 -12.93 18.64 2.69
C TYR A 570 -11.70 17.82 3.09
N GLU A 571 -11.90 16.81 3.96
CA GLU A 571 -10.80 15.93 4.36
C GLU A 571 -10.33 15.03 3.22
N PHE A 572 -11.24 14.56 2.36
CA PHE A 572 -10.91 13.77 1.17
C PHE A 572 -9.94 14.51 0.25
N VAL A 573 -10.26 15.76 -0.10
CA VAL A 573 -9.42 16.63 -0.93
C VAL A 573 -8.12 16.98 -0.20
N THR A 574 -8.20 17.31 1.09
CA THR A 574 -7.02 17.64 1.90
C THR A 574 -6.04 16.48 1.94
N LYS A 575 -6.48 15.28 2.30
CA LYS A 575 -5.65 14.07 2.37
C LYS A 575 -5.03 13.71 1.02
N ASN A 576 -5.77 13.86 -0.08
CA ASN A 576 -5.16 13.71 -1.41
C ASN A 576 -4.05 14.73 -1.65
N ASN A 577 -4.31 16.02 -1.40
CA ASN A 577 -3.37 17.07 -1.75
C ASN A 577 -2.14 17.12 -0.83
N SER A 578 -2.30 16.85 0.48
CA SER A 578 -1.22 16.95 1.47
C SER A 578 -0.50 15.63 1.71
N GLU A 579 -1.23 14.52 1.93
CA GLU A 579 -0.64 13.23 2.31
C GLU A 579 -0.24 12.41 1.09
N LEU A 580 -1.10 12.32 0.07
CA LEU A 580 -0.79 11.56 -1.14
C LEU A 580 0.10 12.34 -2.10
N LEU A 581 -0.31 13.52 -2.54
CA LEU A 581 0.42 14.29 -3.55
C LEU A 581 1.70 14.92 -3.00
N ALA A 582 1.61 15.72 -1.92
CA ALA A 582 2.72 16.50 -1.41
C ALA A 582 3.72 15.71 -0.55
N ASN A 583 3.34 14.53 -0.04
CA ASN A 583 4.22 13.67 0.75
C ASN A 583 4.64 12.40 -0.03
N LEU A 584 3.78 11.38 -0.15
CA LEU A 584 4.13 10.11 -0.83
C LEU A 584 4.52 10.32 -2.29
N GLY A 585 3.69 11.02 -3.06
CA GLY A 585 3.92 11.33 -4.45
C GLY A 585 5.17 12.17 -4.66
N ASN A 586 5.42 13.14 -3.78
CA ASN A 586 6.62 13.98 -3.84
C ASN A 586 7.90 13.17 -3.55
N PHE A 587 7.88 12.25 -2.58
CA PHE A 587 9.02 11.38 -2.26
C PHE A 587 9.50 10.62 -3.49
N VAL A 588 8.57 9.87 -4.11
CA VAL A 588 8.87 9.05 -5.29
C VAL A 588 9.30 9.94 -6.46
N ASN A 589 8.55 11.00 -6.75
CA ASN A 589 8.83 11.85 -7.91
C ASN A 589 10.17 12.58 -7.80
N ARG A 590 10.49 13.15 -6.63
CA ARG A 590 11.74 13.89 -6.43
C ARG A 590 12.94 12.98 -6.65
N LEU A 591 12.93 11.79 -6.07
CA LEU A 591 14.02 10.84 -6.20
C LEU A 591 14.15 10.32 -7.64
N VAL A 592 13.06 9.83 -8.23
CA VAL A 592 13.08 9.26 -9.58
C VAL A 592 13.52 10.28 -10.62
N LYS A 593 13.02 11.53 -10.56
CA LYS A 593 13.45 12.59 -11.47
C LYS A 593 14.93 12.92 -11.31
N PHE A 594 15.44 12.91 -10.08
CA PHE A 594 16.86 13.13 -9.82
C PHE A 594 17.73 12.02 -10.44
N VAL A 595 17.33 10.76 -10.26
CA VAL A 595 18.04 9.60 -10.82
C VAL A 595 18.02 9.63 -12.35
N ILE A 596 16.89 9.94 -12.98
CA ILE A 596 16.81 10.09 -14.43
C ILE A 596 17.72 11.22 -14.93
N ALA A 597 17.70 12.39 -14.26
CA ALA A 597 18.44 13.56 -14.70
C ALA A 597 19.96 13.48 -14.45
N LYS A 598 20.39 12.82 -13.37
CA LYS A 598 21.80 12.83 -12.90
C LYS A 598 22.53 11.52 -13.08
N TYR A 599 21.79 10.42 -13.08
CA TYR A 599 22.33 9.05 -13.19
C TYR A 599 21.79 8.32 -14.42
N ASN A 600 21.13 9.03 -15.34
CA ASN A 600 20.58 8.44 -16.57
C ASN A 600 19.62 7.26 -16.30
N GLY A 601 18.93 7.29 -15.15
CA GLY A 601 18.02 6.21 -14.75
C GLY A 601 18.72 4.95 -14.26
N VAL A 602 20.00 5.01 -13.89
CA VAL A 602 20.78 3.86 -13.41
C VAL A 602 21.01 3.98 -11.90
N VAL A 603 20.85 2.88 -11.18
CA VAL A 603 21.26 2.78 -9.77
C VAL A 603 22.79 2.75 -9.72
N PRO A 604 23.44 3.74 -9.07
CA PRO A 604 24.90 3.81 -9.04
C PRO A 604 25.52 2.70 -8.19
N GLU A 605 26.81 2.45 -8.41
CA GLU A 605 27.64 1.73 -7.44
C GLU A 605 27.74 2.54 -6.14
N PHE A 606 27.66 1.87 -4.99
CA PHE A 606 27.69 2.55 -3.69
C PHE A 606 28.19 1.63 -2.58
N LYS A 607 28.61 2.24 -1.46
CA LYS A 607 28.81 1.54 -0.19
C LYS A 607 27.92 2.15 0.87
N THR A 608 27.32 1.32 1.70
CA THR A 608 26.49 1.78 2.82
C THR A 608 27.28 2.62 3.83
N THR A 609 28.59 2.41 3.93
CA THR A 609 29.51 3.20 4.78
C THR A 609 29.64 4.66 4.34
N ASP A 610 29.33 4.98 3.08
CA ASP A 610 29.38 6.36 2.56
C ASP A 610 28.13 7.17 2.95
N CYS A 611 27.16 6.52 3.59
CA CYS A 611 25.96 7.12 4.17
C CYS A 611 25.93 6.88 5.68
N GLU A 612 26.54 7.78 6.44
CA GLU A 612 26.68 7.70 7.91
C GLU A 612 25.36 7.43 8.67
N VAL A 613 24.24 7.93 8.14
CA VAL A 613 22.91 7.77 8.76
C VAL A 613 22.25 6.42 8.48
N TYR A 614 22.82 5.58 7.60
CA TYR A 614 22.23 4.32 7.16
C TYR A 614 21.94 3.33 8.31
N PRO A 615 22.84 3.09 9.28
CA PRO A 615 22.55 2.16 10.37
C PRO A 615 21.32 2.57 11.21
N THR A 616 21.19 3.87 11.51
CA THR A 616 20.03 4.42 12.23
C THR A 616 18.77 4.33 11.38
N LEU A 617 18.85 4.71 10.10
CA LEU A 617 17.75 4.60 9.15
C LEU A 617 17.22 3.16 9.03
N LYS A 618 18.11 2.18 8.88
CA LYS A 618 17.71 0.76 8.81
C LYS A 618 16.97 0.36 10.08
N LYS A 619 17.49 0.71 11.26
CA LYS A 619 16.83 0.43 12.54
C LYS A 619 15.44 1.06 12.64
N ASP A 620 15.29 2.31 12.19
CA ASP A 620 14.00 3.00 12.15
C ASP A 620 13.01 2.26 11.23
N LEU A 621 13.46 1.88 10.03
CA LEU A 621 12.64 1.16 9.05
C LEU A 621 12.26 -0.23 9.55
N ASP A 622 13.18 -0.99 10.13
CA ASP A 622 12.92 -2.31 10.72
C ASP A 622 11.85 -2.20 11.82
N SER A 623 11.92 -1.16 12.67
CA SER A 623 10.93 -0.89 13.72
C SER A 623 9.55 -0.56 13.13
N LEU A 624 9.51 0.25 12.07
CA LEU A 624 8.26 0.59 11.39
C LEU A 624 7.65 -0.60 10.65
N ILE A 625 8.47 -1.41 9.97
CA ILE A 625 8.04 -2.65 9.31
C ILE A 625 7.44 -3.60 10.33
N LYS A 626 8.12 -3.82 11.45
CA LYS A 626 7.61 -4.66 12.54
C LYS A 626 6.28 -4.13 13.07
N THR A 627 6.17 -2.82 13.32
CA THR A 627 4.92 -2.20 13.79
C THR A 627 3.78 -2.39 12.78
N TYR A 628 4.06 -2.19 11.50
CA TYR A 628 3.12 -2.41 10.41
C TYR A 628 2.65 -3.87 10.37
N VAL A 629 3.57 -4.83 10.42
CA VAL A 629 3.27 -6.27 10.44
C VAL A 629 2.44 -6.62 11.67
N ASP A 630 2.82 -6.16 12.86
CA ASP A 630 2.09 -6.43 14.11
C ASP A 630 0.64 -5.88 14.07
N ASP A 631 0.45 -4.68 13.51
CA ASP A 631 -0.88 -4.09 13.35
C ASP A 631 -1.71 -4.84 12.30
N MET A 632 -1.12 -5.22 11.17
CA MET A 632 -1.82 -5.96 10.11
C MET A 632 -2.15 -7.40 10.53
N GLU A 633 -1.27 -8.09 11.25
CA GLU A 633 -1.56 -9.39 11.87
C GLU A 633 -2.71 -9.32 12.87
N ALA A 634 -2.81 -8.21 13.60
CA ALA A 634 -3.90 -7.94 14.52
C ALA A 634 -5.13 -7.30 13.84
N VAL A 635 -5.12 -7.18 12.50
CA VAL A 635 -6.20 -6.61 11.67
C VAL A 635 -6.60 -5.18 12.11
N ARG A 636 -5.61 -4.39 12.55
CA ARG A 636 -5.72 -2.95 12.86
C ARG A 636 -5.42 -2.13 11.61
N LEU A 637 -6.31 -2.24 10.63
CA LEU A 637 -6.09 -1.79 9.26
C LEU A 637 -5.82 -0.28 9.15
N ARG A 638 -6.45 0.54 10.01
CA ARG A 638 -6.19 1.99 10.03
C ARG A 638 -4.77 2.31 10.53
N LYS A 639 -4.31 1.66 11.61
CA LYS A 639 -2.95 1.85 12.14
C LYS A 639 -1.87 1.33 11.19
N GLY A 640 -2.17 0.23 10.48
CA GLY A 640 -1.32 -0.26 9.39
C GLY A 640 -1.11 0.81 8.32
N LEU A 641 -2.16 1.55 7.93
CA LEU A 641 -2.05 2.63 6.94
C LEU A 641 -1.21 3.78 7.48
N GLU A 642 -1.46 4.21 8.72
CA GLU A 642 -0.69 5.26 9.39
C GLU A 642 0.81 4.90 9.39
N THR A 643 1.16 3.66 9.75
CA THR A 643 2.54 3.18 9.76
C THR A 643 3.13 3.08 8.35
N ALA A 644 2.37 2.64 7.34
CA ALA A 644 2.84 2.63 5.95
C ALA A 644 3.18 4.05 5.45
N MET A 645 2.37 5.04 5.82
CA MET A 645 2.64 6.45 5.49
C MET A 645 3.82 7.01 6.30
N MET A 646 4.06 6.54 7.53
CA MET A 646 5.27 6.87 8.30
C MET A 646 6.54 6.33 7.65
N ILE A 647 6.51 5.13 7.04
CA ILE A 647 7.64 4.59 6.26
C ILE A 647 7.96 5.53 5.09
N SER A 648 6.96 5.97 4.34
CA SER A 648 7.15 6.95 3.26
C SER A 648 7.68 8.29 3.79
N ALA A 649 7.16 8.77 4.92
CA ALA A 649 7.62 10.02 5.53
C ALA A 649 9.08 9.92 5.99
N ARG A 650 9.50 8.77 6.53
CA ARG A 650 10.90 8.51 6.90
C ARG A 650 11.82 8.56 5.68
N GLY A 651 11.36 8.06 4.53
CA GLY A 651 12.05 8.19 3.24
C GLY A 651 12.21 9.65 2.80
N ASN A 652 11.16 10.46 2.91
CA ASN A 652 11.25 11.90 2.63
C ASN A 652 12.26 12.61 3.55
N LEU A 653 12.19 12.32 4.85
CA LEU A 653 13.12 12.88 5.84
C LEU A 653 14.57 12.48 5.51
N PHE A 654 14.81 11.22 5.12
CA PHE A 654 16.13 10.74 4.72
C PHE A 654 16.72 11.55 3.55
N LEU A 655 15.92 11.86 2.52
CA LEU A 655 16.37 12.70 1.41
C LEU A 655 16.63 14.16 1.83
N GLN A 656 15.90 14.66 2.83
CA GLN A 656 16.06 16.02 3.36
C GLN A 656 17.29 16.14 4.27
N GLU A 657 17.50 15.21 5.18
CA GLU A 657 18.67 15.15 6.09
C GLU A 657 19.98 15.12 5.29
N ASN A 658 19.99 14.39 4.18
CA ASN A 658 21.15 14.32 3.27
C ASN A 658 21.20 15.45 2.24
N LYS A 659 20.19 16.34 2.19
CA LYS A 659 20.08 17.42 1.20
C LYS A 659 20.32 16.94 -0.23
N LEU A 660 19.56 15.92 -0.67
CA LEU A 660 19.68 15.40 -2.03
C LEU A 660 19.38 16.50 -3.07
N ASP A 661 20.42 17.07 -3.63
CA ASP A 661 20.41 18.14 -4.64
C ASP A 661 21.68 18.12 -5.51
N ASN A 662 21.86 19.16 -6.33
CA ASN A 662 23.04 19.28 -7.20
C ASN A 662 24.35 19.45 -6.43
N SER A 663 24.34 20.05 -5.23
CA SER A 663 25.54 20.21 -4.41
C SER A 663 25.97 18.86 -3.87
N LEU A 664 25.05 18.05 -3.32
CA LEU A 664 25.40 16.69 -2.88
C LEU A 664 25.99 15.85 -4.02
N TYR A 665 25.37 15.90 -5.20
CA TYR A 665 25.81 15.14 -6.38
C TYR A 665 27.23 15.50 -6.84
N ASN A 666 27.60 16.78 -6.79
CA ASN A 666 28.89 17.27 -7.28
C ASN A 666 29.98 17.25 -6.20
N ASP A 667 29.63 17.66 -4.98
CA ASP A 667 30.59 17.95 -3.91
C ASP A 667 30.83 16.73 -3.00
N SER A 668 29.94 15.73 -3.02
CA SER A 668 30.07 14.48 -2.23
C SER A 668 29.49 13.27 -2.99
N PRO A 669 30.11 12.88 -4.12
CA PRO A 669 29.54 11.92 -5.05
C PRO A 669 29.28 10.55 -4.44
N GLU A 670 30.22 9.99 -3.66
CA GLU A 670 30.06 8.68 -3.04
C GLU A 670 28.85 8.65 -2.07
N LYS A 671 28.66 9.73 -1.30
CA LYS A 671 27.49 9.90 -0.43
C LYS A 671 26.20 10.05 -1.24
N SER A 672 26.22 10.84 -2.33
CA SER A 672 25.07 10.99 -3.23
C SER A 672 24.63 9.64 -3.80
N ASP A 673 25.59 8.80 -4.18
CA ASP A 673 25.36 7.50 -4.80
C ASP A 673 24.70 6.53 -3.81
N ALA A 674 25.22 6.48 -2.58
CA ALA A 674 24.61 5.73 -1.49
C ALA A 674 23.19 6.22 -1.17
N VAL A 675 22.97 7.54 -1.05
CA VAL A 675 21.66 8.12 -0.75
C VAL A 675 20.63 7.81 -1.83
N VAL A 676 21.04 7.86 -3.10
CA VAL A 676 20.18 7.49 -4.23
C VAL A 676 19.80 6.01 -4.19
N ALA A 677 20.77 5.12 -4.05
CA ALA A 677 20.53 3.68 -4.07
C ALA A 677 19.67 3.22 -2.88
N ILE A 678 19.95 3.73 -1.68
CA ILE A 678 19.16 3.48 -0.47
C ILE A 678 17.74 4.05 -0.64
N GLY A 679 17.62 5.28 -1.14
CA GLY A 679 16.32 5.92 -1.36
C GLY A 679 15.40 5.14 -2.29
N LEU A 680 15.94 4.56 -3.38
CA LEU A 680 15.16 3.76 -4.33
C LEU A 680 14.66 2.47 -3.69
N ASN A 681 15.47 1.86 -2.81
CA ASN A 681 15.05 0.69 -2.03
C ASN A 681 13.95 1.02 -1.02
N ILE A 682 13.96 2.23 -0.42
CA ILE A 682 12.85 2.68 0.42
C ILE A 682 11.58 2.88 -0.42
N VAL A 683 11.68 3.45 -1.63
CA VAL A 683 10.52 3.56 -2.54
C VAL A 683 9.97 2.17 -2.89
N TYR A 684 10.83 1.17 -3.06
CA TYR A 684 10.40 -0.21 -3.31
C TYR A 684 9.71 -0.85 -2.09
N LEU A 685 10.24 -0.64 -0.88
CA LEU A 685 9.55 -1.03 0.36
C LEU A 685 8.16 -0.36 0.46
N VAL A 686 8.08 0.93 0.16
CA VAL A 686 6.83 1.70 0.18
C VAL A 686 5.80 1.07 -0.75
N SER A 687 6.19 0.62 -1.96
CA SER A 687 5.26 -0.06 -2.86
C SER A 687 4.65 -1.32 -2.23
N ALA A 688 5.44 -2.11 -1.48
CA ALA A 688 4.96 -3.31 -0.80
C ALA A 688 3.95 -3.01 0.32
N VAL A 689 4.24 -2.04 1.19
CA VAL A 689 3.39 -1.75 2.37
C VAL A 689 2.12 -0.96 2.03
N ILE A 690 2.12 -0.20 0.92
CA ILE A 690 0.90 0.47 0.43
C ILE A 690 0.06 -0.43 -0.47
N ALA A 691 0.59 -1.53 -1.01
CA ALA A 691 -0.12 -2.42 -1.93
C ALA A 691 -1.49 -2.89 -1.42
N PRO A 692 -1.67 -3.20 -0.12
CA PRO A 692 -2.99 -3.50 0.41
C PRO A 692 -4.00 -2.37 0.23
N TYR A 693 -3.56 -1.12 0.38
CA TYR A 693 -4.42 0.06 0.40
C TYR A 693 -4.62 0.67 -0.99
N MET A 694 -3.56 0.78 -1.78
CA MET A 694 -3.53 1.44 -3.08
C MET A 694 -2.82 0.54 -4.10
N PRO A 695 -3.45 -0.54 -4.57
CA PRO A 695 -2.80 -1.52 -5.44
C PRO A 695 -2.38 -0.95 -6.79
N GLU A 696 -3.16 -0.03 -7.38
CA GLU A 696 -2.74 0.68 -8.60
C GLU A 696 -1.51 1.56 -8.36
N THR A 697 -1.48 2.35 -7.28
CA THR A 697 -0.30 3.18 -6.96
C THR A 697 0.94 2.34 -6.69
N SER A 698 0.80 1.22 -5.98
CA SER A 698 1.89 0.26 -5.77
C SER A 698 2.46 -0.25 -7.09
N LYS A 699 1.58 -0.68 -8.01
CA LYS A 699 1.96 -1.14 -9.35
C LYS A 699 2.65 -0.04 -10.16
N GLN A 700 2.16 1.21 -10.10
CA GLN A 700 2.82 2.34 -10.76
C GLN A 700 4.24 2.55 -10.24
N ILE A 701 4.47 2.43 -8.92
CA ILE A 701 5.82 2.52 -8.35
C ILE A 701 6.70 1.36 -8.84
N GLU A 702 6.17 0.14 -8.86
CA GLU A 702 6.87 -1.05 -9.35
C GLU A 702 7.25 -0.90 -10.85
N GLU A 703 6.38 -0.31 -11.67
CA GLU A 703 6.65 0.01 -13.08
C GLU A 703 7.68 1.14 -13.26
N ILE A 704 7.60 2.21 -12.45
CA ILE A 704 8.58 3.29 -12.43
C ILE A 704 9.96 2.74 -12.07
N LEU A 705 10.03 1.85 -11.09
CA LEU A 705 11.28 1.23 -10.66
C LEU A 705 11.70 0.05 -11.54
N ARG A 706 10.81 -0.53 -12.36
CA ARG A 706 11.03 -1.76 -13.16
C ARG A 706 11.44 -2.96 -12.30
N VAL A 707 10.71 -3.15 -11.21
CA VAL A 707 10.92 -4.21 -10.22
C VAL A 707 9.70 -5.13 -10.17
N PRO A 708 9.86 -6.41 -9.78
CA PRO A 708 8.72 -7.29 -9.51
C PRO A 708 7.94 -6.84 -8.26
N GLU A 709 6.82 -7.49 -7.96
CA GLU A 709 6.10 -7.25 -6.70
C GLU A 709 6.93 -7.71 -5.51
N LEU A 710 7.29 -6.80 -4.59
CA LEU A 710 7.98 -7.12 -3.35
C LEU A 710 7.01 -7.70 -2.31
N LYS A 711 7.39 -8.83 -1.71
CA LYS A 711 6.71 -9.35 -0.51
C LYS A 711 6.96 -8.39 0.65
N ILE A 712 5.97 -8.18 1.52
CA ILE A 712 6.17 -7.37 2.73
C ILE A 712 7.22 -8.09 3.60
N PRO A 713 8.41 -7.50 3.80
CA PRO A 713 9.50 -8.16 4.51
C PRO A 713 9.32 -8.04 6.03
N ASP A 714 10.12 -8.77 6.79
CA ASP A 714 10.20 -8.59 8.26
C ASP A 714 11.25 -7.52 8.64
N GLU A 715 12.20 -7.24 7.74
CA GLU A 715 13.27 -6.25 7.90
C GLU A 715 13.55 -5.53 6.58
N PHE A 716 14.11 -4.31 6.66
CA PHE A 716 14.55 -3.55 5.49
C PHE A 716 15.86 -4.09 4.94
N ASP A 717 15.94 -4.16 3.60
CA ASP A 717 17.11 -4.61 2.85
C ASP A 717 17.27 -3.81 1.55
N LEU A 718 18.37 -4.03 0.83
CA LEU A 718 18.73 -3.36 -0.42
C LEU A 718 18.51 -4.29 -1.61
N TRP A 719 17.25 -4.46 -2.01
CA TRP A 719 16.83 -5.36 -3.09
C TRP A 719 17.19 -4.89 -4.50
N VAL A 720 17.29 -3.59 -4.76
CA VAL A 720 17.62 -3.02 -6.08
C VAL A 720 19.13 -2.82 -6.16
N GLU A 721 19.77 -3.59 -7.05
CA GLU A 721 21.23 -3.70 -7.11
C GLU A 721 21.88 -2.63 -8.01
N PRO A 722 23.18 -2.32 -7.80
CA PRO A 722 23.94 -1.44 -8.69
C PRO A 722 23.91 -1.85 -10.17
N GLY A 723 23.73 -0.85 -11.04
CA GLY A 723 23.56 -1.03 -12.48
C GLY A 723 22.14 -1.41 -12.92
N HIS A 724 21.18 -1.52 -12.00
CA HIS A 724 19.76 -1.61 -12.33
C HIS A 724 19.30 -0.34 -13.05
N CYS A 725 18.50 -0.47 -14.12
CA CYS A 725 17.97 0.65 -14.90
C CYS A 725 16.47 0.83 -14.64
N ILE A 726 16.11 1.92 -13.95
CA ILE A 726 14.70 2.25 -13.65
C ILE A 726 13.94 2.68 -14.92
N GLY A 727 12.62 2.74 -14.81
CA GLY A 727 11.71 3.17 -15.87
C GLY A 727 11.58 4.69 -15.99
N LYS A 728 10.44 5.13 -16.55
CA LYS A 728 10.14 6.55 -16.73
C LYS A 728 9.44 7.12 -15.50
N ALA A 729 9.71 8.38 -15.19
CA ALA A 729 8.95 9.09 -14.16
C ALA A 729 7.47 9.21 -14.55
N GLN A 730 6.58 8.99 -13.57
CA GLN A 730 5.14 9.16 -13.72
C GLN A 730 4.57 9.83 -12.47
N TYR A 731 3.57 10.69 -12.63
CA TYR A 731 2.87 11.29 -11.50
C TYR A 731 1.89 10.28 -10.89
N LEU A 732 2.13 9.89 -9.64
CA LEU A 732 1.27 8.96 -8.89
C LEU A 732 -0.12 9.55 -8.55
N PHE A 733 -0.17 10.85 -8.27
CA PHE A 733 -1.37 11.55 -7.86
C PHE A 733 -1.52 12.87 -8.59
N LYS A 734 -2.75 13.36 -8.69
CA LYS A 734 -3.08 14.68 -9.24
C LYS A 734 -3.70 15.54 -8.15
N ARG A 735 -3.46 16.85 -8.21
CA ARG A 735 -4.12 17.79 -7.30
C ARG A 735 -5.62 17.79 -7.59
N ILE A 736 -6.43 17.72 -6.55
CA ILE A 736 -7.87 17.97 -6.64
C ILE A 736 -8.10 19.45 -6.32
N ASP A 737 -8.79 20.16 -7.22
CA ASP A 737 -9.17 21.56 -7.00
C ASP A 737 -10.15 21.64 -5.82
N GLU A 738 -9.91 22.55 -4.88
CA GLU A 738 -10.75 22.76 -3.70
C GLU A 738 -12.18 23.18 -4.10
N LYS A 739 -12.38 23.78 -5.27
CA LYS A 739 -13.72 24.06 -5.81
C LYS A 739 -14.58 22.81 -5.98
N LYS A 740 -13.97 21.63 -6.17
CA LYS A 740 -14.69 20.35 -6.27
C LYS A 740 -15.41 19.98 -4.98
N ILE A 741 -14.97 20.51 -3.82
CA ILE A 741 -15.61 20.23 -2.53
C ILE A 741 -17.06 20.70 -2.56
N ASP A 742 -17.31 21.95 -2.95
CA ASP A 742 -18.66 22.52 -2.98
C ASP A 742 -19.50 21.87 -4.09
N GLU A 743 -18.92 21.61 -5.26
CA GLU A 743 -19.58 20.90 -6.36
C GLU A 743 -20.08 19.52 -5.92
N TRP A 744 -19.24 18.73 -5.27
CA TRP A 744 -19.61 17.38 -4.82
C TRP A 744 -20.53 17.40 -3.60
N LYS A 745 -20.37 18.34 -2.67
CA LYS A 745 -21.34 18.52 -1.59
C LYS A 745 -22.74 18.84 -2.13
N ALA A 746 -22.85 19.69 -3.14
CA ALA A 746 -24.12 19.96 -3.79
C ALA A 746 -24.67 18.71 -4.51
N LEU A 747 -23.81 17.99 -5.24
CA LEU A 747 -24.23 16.82 -6.03
C LEU A 747 -24.70 15.63 -5.16
N TYR A 748 -24.12 15.46 -3.97
CA TYR A 748 -24.34 14.30 -3.11
C TYR A 748 -24.93 14.64 -1.73
N GLY A 749 -25.32 15.90 -1.49
CA GLY A 749 -25.91 16.39 -0.24
C GLY A 749 -27.43 16.23 -0.12
N GLY A 750 -28.08 15.69 -1.16
CA GLY A 750 -29.55 15.57 -1.25
C GLY A 750 -30.19 16.69 -2.08
N GLN A 751 -31.28 16.35 -2.79
CA GLN A 751 -31.89 17.06 -3.95
C GLN A 751 -31.23 16.78 -5.31
N GLN A 752 -30.99 15.51 -5.65
CA GLN A 752 -30.83 15.15 -7.07
C GLN A 752 -32.21 15.28 -7.76
N GLN A 753 -32.35 16.19 -8.73
CA GLN A 753 -33.47 16.15 -9.67
C GLN A 753 -33.48 14.77 -10.34
N LYS A 754 -34.65 14.13 -10.33
CA LYS A 754 -34.91 12.82 -10.95
C LYS A 754 -34.47 12.77 -12.40
#